data_AF-A0A2Y9RN89-F1
#
_entry.id   AF-A0A2Y9RN89-F1
#
_cell.length_a   1.000
_cell.length_b   1.000
_cell.length_c   1.000
_cell.angle_alpha   90.00
_cell.angle_beta   90.00
_cell.angle_gamma   90.00
#
_symmetry.space_group_name_H-M   'P 1'
#
loop_
_entity.id
_entity.type
_entity.pdbx_description
1 polymer ?
#
loop_
_entity_poly.entity_id
_entity_poly.type
_entity_poly.pdbx_seq_one_letter_code
_entity_poly.pdbx_strand_id
1 'polypeptide(L)'
;MWPFICQFIEKLFRETIEPAVRGANTHLSTFSFTKVDMGQQPLRINGVKVYTENVDKRQIILDLQISFVGNCEIDLEIKRYFCRAGVKSIQIHGTMRVILEPLIGDMPLVGALSIFFLRKPLLEINWTGLTNLLDIPGLNGLSDTIILDIISNYLVLPNRITVPLVTEVQIAQLRFPIPKGVLRIHFIEAQDLQGKDTYLKGLLKGKSDPYGVIRVGNQIFQSKVIKENLSPKWNEVYEALVYEHPGQELEIELFDEDPDKDDFLGSLMIDLTEVEKERLLDEWFTLDEVPKGKLHLKLEWLTLMPNASNLDKVLTDIKADKDQANDGLSSALLILYLDSARNLPNNPLEFNPDGLKKTAVQKALKSGKKISSNPNPVVQMSVGHKAQESKIRYKTNEPVWEENFTFFIHNPKHQDLEIEVKDEQHQCSLGNLKIPLSQLLTSHDMTMNQRFQLSNSGPNSTIKMKIALRVLYLEKQERSPDHQHSAQVKRPSVSKEGRKIPVKSQISVSPATEGSKTTPSTPVIDGSSKTDMEEKDQPSNASPQWPRDLSRSSSSLQASNFTYSPSHISVKEPTPSIASDVSLPVATQELRQRLQQLENGTTLGQSPLGQIQLTIRHSSQRNKLIVVVHSCRNLIAFSEDGSDPYVRMYLLPDKRRSGRRKTHVSKKTLNPVFDQSFDFSVSLPEVQRRTLDVAVKNSGGFLSKDKGLLGKVLVALASEELAKGWTQWYDLTEDGTRLRTVT
;
A
#
# COMPACT_ATOMS: atom_id res chain seq x y z
N MET A 1 -21.10 19.73 -14.00
CA MET A 1 -21.05 18.26 -13.82
C MET A 1 -20.85 17.80 -12.38
N TRP A 2 -20.17 18.54 -11.49
CA TRP A 2 -19.71 18.04 -10.18
C TRP A 2 -20.71 17.19 -9.36
N PRO A 3 -22.00 17.53 -9.18
CA PRO A 3 -22.93 16.69 -8.42
C PRO A 3 -23.10 15.26 -8.98
N PHE A 4 -23.09 15.11 -10.31
CA PHE A 4 -23.15 13.80 -10.98
C PHE A 4 -21.83 13.02 -10.83
N ILE A 5 -20.70 13.72 -10.71
CA ILE A 5 -19.41 13.10 -10.41
C ILE A 5 -19.40 12.59 -8.97
N CYS A 6 -19.95 13.35 -8.01
CA CYS A 6 -20.14 12.87 -6.63
C CYS A 6 -21.04 11.63 -6.55
N GLN A 7 -22.15 11.60 -7.30
CA GLN A 7 -23.01 10.41 -7.40
C GLN A 7 -22.27 9.18 -7.95
N PHE A 8 -21.43 9.37 -8.98
CA PHE A 8 -20.57 8.31 -9.50
C PHE A 8 -19.54 7.85 -8.47
N ILE A 9 -18.91 8.77 -7.73
CA ILE A 9 -17.94 8.43 -6.68
C ILE A 9 -18.60 7.67 -5.52
N GLU A 10 -19.78 8.07 -5.05
CA GLU A 10 -20.51 7.31 -4.02
C GLU A 10 -20.80 5.88 -4.51
N LYS A 11 -21.26 5.72 -5.76
CA LYS A 11 -21.49 4.41 -6.37
C LYS A 11 -20.20 3.58 -6.42
N LEU A 12 -19.08 4.16 -6.87
CA LEU A 12 -17.76 3.51 -6.90
C LEU A 12 -17.31 3.04 -5.51
N PHE A 13 -17.48 3.89 -4.48
CA PHE A 13 -17.14 3.54 -3.10
C PHE A 13 -17.98 2.36 -2.60
N ARG A 14 -19.29 2.36 -2.84
CA ARG A 14 -20.22 1.32 -2.33
C ARG A 14 -20.16 0.00 -3.10
N GLU A 15 -20.05 0.04 -4.43
CA GLU A 15 -20.15 -1.14 -5.28
C GLU A 15 -18.78 -1.75 -5.66
N THR A 16 -17.70 -0.97 -5.64
CA THR A 16 -16.36 -1.45 -6.04
C THR A 16 -15.36 -1.47 -4.87
N ILE A 17 -15.22 -0.36 -4.13
CA ILE A 17 -14.19 -0.24 -3.08
C ILE A 17 -14.59 -1.02 -1.82
N GLU A 18 -15.83 -0.88 -1.33
CA GLU A 18 -16.32 -1.58 -0.13
C GLU A 18 -16.21 -3.11 -0.22
N PRO A 19 -16.60 -3.78 -1.33
CA PRO A 19 -16.37 -5.22 -1.51
C PRO A 19 -14.88 -5.59 -1.55
N ALA A 20 -14.01 -4.76 -2.15
CA ALA A 20 -12.58 -5.01 -2.17
C ALA A 20 -11.96 -4.93 -0.75
N VAL A 21 -12.33 -3.92 0.04
CA VAL A 21 -11.89 -3.76 1.44
C VAL A 21 -12.39 -4.92 2.31
N ARG A 22 -13.65 -5.36 2.14
CA ARG A 22 -14.18 -6.55 2.82
C ARG A 22 -13.42 -7.84 2.48
N GLY A 23 -13.04 -8.01 1.21
CA GLY A 23 -12.33 -9.18 0.72
C GLY A 23 -10.85 -9.24 1.15
N ALA A 24 -10.21 -8.08 1.34
CA ALA A 24 -8.78 -7.98 1.65
C ALA A 24 -8.37 -8.58 3.00
N ASN A 25 -9.28 -8.72 3.96
CA ASN A 25 -8.98 -9.34 5.26
C ASN A 25 -10.23 -9.89 5.97
N THR A 26 -10.13 -11.06 6.60
CA THR A 26 -11.26 -11.68 7.34
C THR A 26 -11.77 -10.84 8.52
N HIS A 27 -10.93 -9.95 9.08
CA HIS A 27 -11.32 -8.98 10.10
C HIS A 27 -12.10 -7.78 9.51
N LEU A 28 -11.91 -7.47 8.23
CA LEU A 28 -12.61 -6.41 7.47
C LEU A 28 -13.94 -6.87 6.86
N SER A 29 -14.31 -8.15 6.96
CA SER A 29 -15.58 -8.72 6.44
C SER A 29 -16.86 -7.94 6.80
N THR A 30 -16.86 -7.15 7.88
CA THR A 30 -17.99 -6.31 8.33
C THR A 30 -17.77 -4.80 8.17
N PHE A 31 -16.78 -4.41 7.36
CA PHE A 31 -16.55 -3.04 6.91
C PHE A 31 -17.75 -2.52 6.10
N SER A 32 -18.05 -1.22 6.20
CA SER A 32 -18.98 -0.51 5.32
C SER A 32 -18.74 1.00 5.35
N PHE A 33 -18.94 1.68 4.21
CA PHE A 33 -19.03 3.15 4.18
C PHE A 33 -20.43 3.60 4.64
N THR A 34 -20.51 4.24 5.81
CA THR A 34 -21.77 4.78 6.32
C THR A 34 -22.17 6.08 5.63
N LYS A 35 -21.19 6.89 5.21
CA LYS A 35 -21.39 8.14 4.45
C LYS A 35 -20.25 8.33 3.45
N VAL A 36 -20.54 8.90 2.28
CA VAL A 36 -19.55 9.27 1.26
C VAL A 36 -19.94 10.63 0.67
N ASP A 37 -19.44 11.72 1.25
CA ASP A 37 -19.57 13.07 0.71
C ASP A 37 -18.20 13.60 0.29
N MET A 38 -18.03 13.97 -0.99
CA MET A 38 -16.79 14.55 -1.53
C MET A 38 -16.74 16.08 -1.40
N GLY A 39 -17.79 16.71 -0.86
CA GLY A 39 -17.93 18.14 -0.72
C GLY A 39 -18.29 18.87 -2.02
N GLN A 40 -18.40 20.19 -1.93
CA GLN A 40 -18.87 21.05 -3.03
C GLN A 40 -17.74 21.64 -3.90
N GLN A 41 -16.47 21.40 -3.55
CA GLN A 41 -15.32 21.89 -4.30
C GLN A 41 -14.96 20.89 -5.42
N PRO A 42 -14.97 21.27 -6.71
CA PRO A 42 -14.71 20.36 -7.80
C PRO A 42 -13.21 20.08 -8.00
N LEU A 43 -12.89 18.93 -8.60
CA LEU A 43 -11.56 18.69 -9.15
C LEU A 43 -11.20 19.74 -10.20
N ARG A 44 -9.92 20.09 -10.28
CA ARG A 44 -9.37 21.04 -11.25
C ARG A 44 -8.41 20.30 -12.19
N ILE A 45 -8.50 20.65 -13.48
CA ILE A 45 -7.54 20.24 -14.51
C ILE A 45 -6.64 21.45 -14.75
N ASN A 46 -5.38 21.36 -14.37
CA ASN A 46 -4.41 22.45 -14.46
C ASN A 46 -3.65 22.46 -15.79
N GLY A 47 -3.66 21.33 -16.51
CA GLY A 47 -3.00 21.16 -17.80
C GLY A 47 -3.51 19.90 -18.50
N VAL A 48 -3.49 19.90 -19.84
CA VAL A 48 -3.91 18.80 -20.70
C VAL A 48 -2.82 18.55 -21.73
N LYS A 49 -2.43 17.30 -21.93
CA LYS A 49 -1.48 16.88 -22.97
C LYS A 49 -2.06 15.72 -23.77
N VAL A 50 -2.11 15.86 -25.08
CA VAL A 50 -2.52 14.80 -26.02
C VAL A 50 -1.26 14.09 -26.53
N TYR A 51 -1.31 12.78 -26.71
CA TYR A 51 -0.24 12.01 -27.34
C TYR A 51 -0.65 11.58 -28.75
N THR A 52 0.20 11.89 -29.73
CA THR A 52 0.01 11.60 -31.15
C THR A 52 1.14 10.77 -31.76
N GLU A 53 2.26 10.63 -31.04
CA GLU A 53 3.43 9.85 -31.44
C GLU A 53 3.48 8.52 -30.69
N ASN A 54 3.77 7.42 -31.40
CA ASN A 54 3.82 6.06 -30.86
C ASN A 54 2.52 5.57 -30.17
N VAL A 55 1.39 6.17 -30.51
CA VAL A 55 0.04 5.76 -30.06
C VAL A 55 -0.62 4.91 -31.15
N ASP A 56 -1.31 3.82 -30.76
CA ASP A 56 -2.14 3.06 -31.70
C ASP A 56 -3.21 3.98 -32.32
N LYS A 57 -3.38 3.93 -33.64
CA LYS A 57 -4.39 4.71 -34.39
C LYS A 57 -5.84 4.40 -33.98
N ARG A 58 -6.06 3.38 -33.14
CA ARG A 58 -7.35 2.96 -32.56
C ARG A 58 -7.65 3.54 -31.18
N GLN A 59 -6.75 4.31 -30.58
CA GLN A 59 -6.92 4.92 -29.26
C GLN A 59 -6.51 6.41 -29.25
N ILE A 60 -7.11 7.23 -28.39
CA ILE A 60 -6.59 8.58 -28.08
C ILE A 60 -6.12 8.59 -26.62
N ILE A 61 -4.91 9.07 -26.36
CA ILE A 61 -4.35 9.20 -25.01
C ILE A 61 -4.31 10.68 -24.60
N LEU A 62 -4.92 10.98 -23.45
CA LEU A 62 -4.90 12.28 -22.79
C LEU A 62 -4.26 12.15 -21.40
N ASP A 63 -3.24 12.94 -21.11
CA ASP A 63 -2.73 13.15 -19.76
C ASP A 63 -3.32 14.44 -19.19
N LEU A 64 -4.03 14.34 -18.07
CA LEU A 64 -4.68 15.43 -17.36
C LEU A 64 -3.93 15.70 -16.04
N GLN A 65 -3.42 16.90 -15.84
CA GLN A 65 -2.82 17.31 -14.57
C GLN A 65 -3.92 17.66 -13.57
N ILE A 66 -4.22 16.74 -12.66
CA ILE A 66 -5.32 16.88 -11.69
C ILE A 66 -4.82 17.51 -10.40
N SER A 67 -5.60 18.46 -9.89
CA SER A 67 -5.53 18.98 -8.53
C SER A 67 -6.92 18.92 -7.91
N PHE A 68 -7.03 18.28 -6.75
CA PHE A 68 -8.22 18.30 -5.91
C PHE A 68 -7.79 18.60 -4.48
N VAL A 69 -8.41 19.60 -3.86
CA VAL A 69 -8.22 19.97 -2.46
C VAL A 69 -9.61 20.28 -1.91
N GLY A 70 -10.15 19.38 -1.09
CA GLY A 70 -11.54 19.46 -0.64
C GLY A 70 -11.73 18.94 0.78
N ASN A 71 -12.57 19.66 1.54
CA ASN A 71 -13.19 19.10 2.73
C ASN A 71 -14.28 18.10 2.28
N CYS A 72 -14.32 16.95 2.94
CA CYS A 72 -15.17 15.81 2.62
C CYS A 72 -15.69 15.17 3.92
N GLU A 73 -16.63 14.25 3.81
CA GLU A 73 -17.14 13.47 4.95
C GLU A 73 -17.39 12.03 4.49
N ILE A 74 -16.32 11.23 4.52
CA ILE A 74 -16.35 9.80 4.19
C ILE A 74 -16.24 9.02 5.50
N ASP A 75 -17.36 8.53 6.02
CA ASP A 75 -17.41 7.76 7.26
C ASP A 75 -17.39 6.25 6.97
N LEU A 76 -16.63 5.51 7.78
CA LEU A 76 -16.54 4.06 7.72
C LEU A 76 -16.84 3.42 9.09
N GLU A 77 -17.47 2.25 9.05
CA GLU A 77 -17.80 1.43 10.20
C GLU A 77 -17.32 -0.02 9.98
N ILE A 78 -16.72 -0.64 11.00
CA ILE A 78 -16.42 -2.08 11.02
C ILE A 78 -17.19 -2.69 12.19
N LYS A 79 -18.38 -3.21 11.87
CA LYS A 79 -19.41 -3.55 12.87
C LYS A 79 -18.96 -4.59 13.88
N ARG A 80 -18.14 -5.58 13.46
CA ARG A 80 -17.55 -6.62 14.34
C ARG A 80 -16.77 -6.06 15.54
N TYR A 81 -16.20 -4.87 15.41
CA TYR A 81 -15.37 -4.23 16.42
C TYR A 81 -15.97 -2.92 16.96
N PHE A 82 -17.20 -2.58 16.55
CA PHE A 82 -17.84 -1.28 16.81
C PHE A 82 -16.95 -0.06 16.46
N CYS A 83 -15.98 -0.25 15.57
CA CYS A 83 -15.04 0.78 15.17
C CYS A 83 -15.70 1.73 14.17
N ARG A 84 -15.60 3.03 14.45
CA ARG A 84 -15.88 4.11 13.50
C ARG A 84 -14.65 4.99 13.33
N ALA A 85 -14.41 5.38 12.08
CA ALA A 85 -13.43 6.36 11.65
C ALA A 85 -14.00 7.09 10.42
N GLY A 86 -13.29 8.09 9.90
CA GLY A 86 -13.68 8.76 8.67
C GLY A 86 -12.60 9.66 8.11
N VAL A 87 -12.92 10.37 7.03
CA VAL A 87 -12.03 11.32 6.35
C VAL A 87 -12.71 12.68 6.24
N LYS A 88 -12.01 13.72 6.73
CA LYS A 88 -12.48 15.12 6.79
C LYS A 88 -12.00 16.00 5.63
N SER A 89 -10.83 15.69 5.05
CA SER A 89 -10.37 16.33 3.83
C SER A 89 -9.38 15.44 3.09
N ILE A 90 -9.35 15.61 1.78
CA ILE A 90 -8.48 14.90 0.85
C ILE A 90 -7.77 15.92 -0.02
N GLN A 91 -6.47 15.74 -0.21
CA GLN A 91 -5.70 16.39 -1.28
C GLN A 91 -5.21 15.32 -2.26
N ILE A 92 -5.40 15.52 -3.55
CA ILE A 92 -4.90 14.67 -4.64
C ILE A 92 -4.23 15.56 -5.67
N HIS A 93 -2.95 15.29 -5.95
CA HIS A 93 -2.20 15.95 -7.02
C HIS A 93 -1.47 14.90 -7.87
N GLY A 94 -1.65 14.92 -9.19
CA GLY A 94 -0.95 13.98 -10.07
C GLY A 94 -1.46 13.99 -11.51
N THR A 95 -0.77 13.26 -12.38
CA THR A 95 -1.16 13.09 -13.78
C THR A 95 -2.11 11.90 -13.91
N MET A 96 -3.38 12.18 -14.20
CA MET A 96 -4.40 11.18 -14.52
C MET A 96 -4.44 10.97 -16.03
N ARG A 97 -4.20 9.75 -16.50
CA ARG A 97 -4.37 9.37 -17.89
C ARG A 97 -5.83 9.00 -18.15
N VAL A 98 -6.34 9.46 -19.29
CA VAL A 98 -7.61 9.05 -19.90
C VAL A 98 -7.31 8.52 -21.29
N ILE A 99 -7.62 7.25 -21.52
CA ILE A 99 -7.53 6.60 -22.83
C ILE A 99 -8.94 6.43 -23.38
N LEU A 100 -9.14 6.82 -24.63
CA LEU A 100 -10.40 6.70 -25.37
C LEU A 100 -10.21 5.57 -26.38
N GLU A 101 -10.79 4.40 -26.11
CA GLU A 101 -10.60 3.16 -26.86
C GLU A 101 -11.87 2.27 -26.80
N PRO A 102 -12.16 1.46 -27.83
CA PRO A 102 -11.67 1.60 -29.19
C PRO A 102 -12.30 2.84 -29.84
N LEU A 103 -11.58 3.48 -30.76
CA LEU A 103 -12.19 4.38 -31.72
C LEU A 103 -13.08 3.57 -32.68
N ILE A 104 -14.28 4.06 -32.95
CA ILE A 104 -15.30 3.41 -33.78
C ILE A 104 -15.81 4.35 -34.86
N GLY A 105 -16.24 3.80 -36.00
CA GLY A 105 -16.68 4.59 -37.16
C GLY A 105 -18.03 5.28 -36.99
N ASP A 106 -18.83 4.84 -36.01
CA ASP A 106 -20.18 5.36 -35.72
C ASP A 106 -20.19 6.15 -34.41
N MET A 107 -21.11 7.12 -34.29
CA MET A 107 -21.38 7.86 -33.04
C MET A 107 -21.69 6.86 -31.90
N PRO A 108 -21.05 6.91 -30.70
CA PRO A 108 -20.32 8.04 -30.11
C PRO A 108 -18.82 8.19 -30.48
N LEU A 109 -18.32 7.54 -31.53
CA LEU A 109 -16.92 7.54 -32.01
C LEU A 109 -15.89 6.90 -31.05
N VAL A 110 -16.26 6.68 -29.80
CA VAL A 110 -15.42 6.09 -28.73
C VAL A 110 -16.22 5.01 -28.02
N GLY A 111 -15.69 3.79 -27.95
CA GLY A 111 -16.37 2.67 -27.28
C GLY A 111 -16.35 2.75 -25.75
N ALA A 112 -15.26 3.21 -25.15
CA ALA A 112 -15.14 3.47 -23.71
C ALA A 112 -14.05 4.50 -23.37
N LEU A 113 -14.09 4.95 -22.11
CA LEU A 113 -13.02 5.68 -21.45
C LEU A 113 -12.32 4.76 -20.44
N SER A 114 -11.00 4.83 -20.36
CA SER A 114 -10.15 4.12 -19.40
C SER A 114 -9.34 5.15 -18.60
N ILE A 115 -9.52 5.18 -17.28
CA ILE A 115 -9.06 6.29 -16.41
C ILE A 115 -8.24 5.75 -15.23
N PHE A 116 -7.02 6.26 -15.05
CA PHE A 116 -6.07 5.87 -13.99
C PHE A 116 -5.00 6.94 -13.78
N PHE A 117 -4.24 6.90 -12.68
CA PHE A 117 -3.04 7.73 -12.51
C PHE A 117 -1.79 7.03 -13.05
N LEU A 118 -0.89 7.79 -13.69
CA LEU A 118 0.35 7.26 -14.28
C LEU A 118 1.38 6.80 -13.25
N ARG A 119 1.51 7.60 -12.18
CA ARG A 119 2.37 7.34 -11.02
C ARG A 119 1.52 7.51 -9.78
N LYS A 120 2.01 7.02 -8.62
CA LYS A 120 1.34 7.26 -7.33
C LYS A 120 1.06 8.77 -7.18
N PRO A 121 -0.21 9.21 -7.07
CA PRO A 121 -0.49 10.63 -6.88
C PRO A 121 0.01 11.07 -5.51
N LEU A 122 0.39 12.34 -5.39
CA LEU A 122 0.58 12.96 -4.08
C LEU A 122 -0.77 13.05 -3.39
N LEU A 123 -0.93 12.22 -2.36
CA LEU A 123 -2.18 11.99 -1.65
C LEU A 123 -2.01 12.39 -0.17
N GLU A 124 -2.85 13.30 0.31
CA GLU A 124 -2.99 13.58 1.74
C GLU A 124 -4.43 13.30 2.18
N ILE A 125 -4.58 12.65 3.34
CA ILE A 125 -5.88 12.27 3.91
C ILE A 125 -5.92 12.69 5.38
N ASN A 126 -6.84 13.58 5.74
CA ASN A 126 -7.03 14.00 7.13
C ASN A 126 -8.14 13.18 7.80
N TRP A 127 -7.74 12.24 8.65
CA TRP A 127 -8.66 11.28 9.28
C TRP A 127 -9.33 11.78 10.57
N THR A 128 -10.55 11.30 10.81
CA THR A 128 -11.16 11.17 12.13
C THR A 128 -11.02 9.75 12.65
N GLY A 129 -10.57 9.58 13.90
CA GLY A 129 -10.60 8.28 14.57
C GLY A 129 -9.69 7.19 13.98
N LEU A 130 -8.69 7.52 13.17
CA LEU A 130 -7.75 6.54 12.57
C LEU A 130 -7.16 5.56 13.60
N THR A 131 -6.88 6.02 14.82
CA THR A 131 -6.43 5.15 15.93
C THR A 131 -7.37 3.99 16.22
N ASN A 132 -8.68 4.18 16.06
CA ASN A 132 -9.69 3.15 16.27
C ASN A 132 -9.55 2.03 15.24
N LEU A 133 -9.22 2.39 13.99
CA LEU A 133 -8.97 1.46 12.88
C LEU A 133 -7.62 0.74 13.06
N LEU A 134 -6.58 1.47 13.47
CA LEU A 134 -5.24 0.91 13.69
C LEU A 134 -5.12 -0.01 14.92
N ASP A 135 -6.08 0.03 15.86
CA ASP A 135 -6.16 -0.91 17.00
C ASP A 135 -6.96 -2.21 16.65
N ILE A 136 -7.42 -2.39 15.39
CA ILE A 136 -8.18 -3.58 14.95
C ILE A 136 -7.24 -4.79 14.69
N PRO A 137 -7.57 -6.00 15.19
CA PRO A 137 -6.88 -7.24 14.81
C PRO A 137 -6.79 -7.42 13.29
N GLY A 138 -5.60 -7.73 12.78
CA GLY A 138 -5.31 -7.79 11.34
C GLY A 138 -4.88 -6.44 10.73
N LEU A 139 -5.19 -5.30 11.36
CA LEU A 139 -4.75 -3.96 10.94
C LEU A 139 -3.64 -3.37 11.84
N ASN A 140 -3.35 -4.00 12.98
CA ASN A 140 -2.34 -3.58 13.98
C ASN A 140 -0.91 -3.35 13.46
N GLY A 141 -0.57 -3.77 12.24
CA GLY A 141 0.71 -3.51 11.58
C GLY A 141 0.70 -2.30 10.63
N LEU A 142 -0.47 -1.74 10.33
CA LEU A 142 -0.61 -0.60 9.44
C LEU A 142 -0.23 0.71 10.14
N SER A 143 0.13 1.70 9.32
CA SER A 143 0.31 3.09 9.70
C SER A 143 -0.49 3.97 8.75
N ASP A 144 -0.60 5.27 9.06
CA ASP A 144 -1.18 6.26 8.16
C ASP A 144 -0.49 6.23 6.78
N THR A 145 0.85 6.20 6.77
CA THR A 145 1.69 6.05 5.56
C THR A 145 1.35 4.79 4.77
N ILE A 146 1.25 3.61 5.42
CA ILE A 146 0.93 2.36 4.71
C ILE A 146 -0.48 2.39 4.12
N ILE A 147 -1.44 3.06 4.78
CA ILE A 147 -2.80 3.23 4.24
C ILE A 147 -2.79 4.21 3.05
N LEU A 148 -2.03 5.30 3.11
CA LEU A 148 -1.81 6.21 1.98
C LEU A 148 -1.13 5.49 0.80
N ASP A 149 -0.16 4.63 1.03
CA ASP A 149 0.45 3.77 0.00
C ASP A 149 -0.55 2.80 -0.61
N ILE A 150 -1.36 2.10 0.20
CA ILE A 150 -2.41 1.18 -0.29
C ILE A 150 -3.40 1.91 -1.20
N ILE A 151 -3.87 3.10 -0.80
CA ILE A 151 -4.81 3.90 -1.60
C ILE A 151 -4.12 4.42 -2.87
N SER A 152 -2.87 4.88 -2.78
CA SER A 152 -2.12 5.38 -3.94
C SER A 152 -1.82 4.27 -4.96
N ASN A 153 -1.50 3.06 -4.50
CA ASN A 153 -1.31 1.87 -5.33
C ASN A 153 -2.63 1.44 -6.02
N TYR A 154 -3.79 1.72 -5.42
CA TYR A 154 -5.11 1.43 -5.98
C TYR A 154 -5.54 2.41 -7.08
N LEU A 155 -4.92 3.60 -7.13
CA LEU A 155 -5.19 4.63 -8.14
C LEU A 155 -4.35 4.46 -9.44
N VAL A 156 -3.40 3.54 -9.45
CA VAL A 156 -2.47 3.27 -10.57
C VAL A 156 -2.60 1.85 -11.13
N LEU A 157 -2.03 1.64 -12.32
CA LEU A 157 -2.06 0.37 -13.05
C LEU A 157 -1.58 -0.83 -12.21
N PRO A 158 -2.21 -2.02 -12.34
CA PRO A 158 -3.22 -2.37 -13.35
C PRO A 158 -4.65 -1.89 -13.06
N ASN A 159 -4.88 -1.23 -11.91
CA ASN A 159 -6.19 -0.67 -11.58
C ASN A 159 -6.52 0.50 -12.51
N ARG A 160 -7.74 0.49 -13.07
CA ARG A 160 -8.28 1.56 -13.91
C ARG A 160 -9.80 1.54 -13.90
N ILE A 161 -10.42 2.71 -13.93
CA ILE A 161 -11.86 2.86 -14.08
C ILE A 161 -12.19 2.78 -15.57
N THR A 162 -12.97 1.78 -15.98
CA THR A 162 -13.46 1.65 -17.36
C THR A 162 -14.91 2.11 -17.44
N VAL A 163 -15.18 3.16 -18.21
CA VAL A 163 -16.52 3.74 -18.44
C VAL A 163 -16.95 3.43 -19.87
N PRO A 164 -17.79 2.41 -20.10
CA PRO A 164 -18.28 2.09 -21.44
C PRO A 164 -19.28 3.14 -21.93
N LEU A 165 -19.19 3.46 -23.23
CA LEU A 165 -20.09 4.39 -23.94
C LEU A 165 -20.97 3.64 -24.96
N VAL A 166 -20.67 2.38 -25.27
CA VAL A 166 -21.42 1.48 -26.16
C VAL A 166 -21.69 0.13 -25.50
N THR A 167 -22.51 -0.72 -26.13
CA THR A 167 -23.03 -1.98 -25.56
C THR A 167 -22.00 -3.12 -25.46
N GLU A 168 -22.31 -4.11 -24.61
CA GLU A 168 -21.40 -5.14 -24.06
C GLU A 168 -20.46 -5.85 -25.05
N VAL A 169 -20.90 -6.06 -26.30
CA VAL A 169 -20.15 -6.81 -27.31
C VAL A 169 -18.76 -6.20 -27.57
N GLN A 170 -18.62 -4.88 -27.46
CA GLN A 170 -17.33 -4.19 -27.58
C GLN A 170 -16.63 -4.00 -26.21
N ILE A 171 -17.39 -3.89 -25.11
CA ILE A 171 -16.85 -3.79 -23.74
C ILE A 171 -15.99 -5.03 -23.37
N ALA A 172 -16.37 -6.22 -23.86
CA ALA A 172 -15.63 -7.46 -23.63
C ALA A 172 -14.18 -7.45 -24.15
N GLN A 173 -13.84 -6.55 -25.08
CA GLN A 173 -12.46 -6.34 -25.54
C GLN A 173 -11.68 -5.49 -24.53
N LEU A 174 -12.27 -4.38 -24.06
CA LEU A 174 -11.69 -3.44 -23.09
C LEU A 174 -11.51 -4.02 -21.68
N ARG A 175 -12.39 -4.96 -21.32
CA ARG A 175 -12.29 -5.77 -20.11
C ARG A 175 -11.20 -6.84 -20.16
N PHE A 176 -10.53 -7.04 -21.32
CA PHE A 176 -9.46 -8.02 -21.51
C PHE A 176 -8.15 -7.31 -21.92
N PRO A 177 -7.46 -6.65 -20.97
CA PRO A 177 -6.22 -5.91 -21.26
C PRO A 177 -5.10 -6.87 -21.66
N ILE A 178 -4.67 -6.78 -22.92
CA ILE A 178 -3.45 -7.44 -23.39
C ILE A 178 -2.27 -6.51 -23.05
N PRO A 179 -1.25 -6.94 -22.31
CA PRO A 179 -0.03 -6.15 -22.10
C PRO A 179 0.59 -5.77 -23.45
N LYS A 180 1.12 -4.55 -23.57
CA LYS A 180 1.79 -4.11 -24.80
C LYS A 180 3.13 -4.83 -24.99
N GLY A 181 3.81 -5.16 -23.89
CA GLY A 181 5.05 -5.94 -23.87
C GLY A 181 5.28 -6.68 -22.56
N VAL A 182 6.26 -7.59 -22.57
CA VAL A 182 6.90 -8.12 -21.35
C VAL A 182 8.33 -7.61 -21.32
N LEU A 183 8.72 -7.00 -20.20
CA LEU A 183 10.10 -6.64 -19.92
C LEU A 183 10.78 -7.80 -19.19
N ARG A 184 11.82 -8.39 -19.78
CA ARG A 184 12.74 -9.30 -19.08
C ARG A 184 13.93 -8.51 -18.56
N ILE A 185 14.21 -8.66 -17.27
CA ILE A 185 15.23 -7.92 -16.53
C ILE A 185 16.26 -8.93 -16.04
N HIS A 186 17.42 -8.99 -16.68
CA HIS A 186 18.59 -9.69 -16.13
C HIS A 186 19.27 -8.72 -15.16
N PHE A 187 19.16 -9.02 -13.86
CA PHE A 187 19.80 -8.32 -12.76
C PHE A 187 21.14 -9.00 -12.48
N ILE A 188 22.17 -8.57 -13.22
CA ILE A 188 23.43 -9.32 -13.37
C ILE A 188 24.33 -9.07 -12.17
N GLU A 189 24.90 -7.87 -12.07
CA GLU A 189 25.94 -7.55 -11.10
C GLU A 189 26.05 -6.05 -10.82
N ALA A 190 26.67 -5.70 -9.71
CA ALA A 190 27.08 -4.32 -9.42
C ALA A 190 28.60 -4.25 -9.18
N GLN A 191 29.15 -3.03 -9.24
CA GLN A 191 30.54 -2.75 -8.89
C GLN A 191 30.66 -1.41 -8.18
N ASP A 192 31.75 -1.24 -7.43
CA ASP A 192 32.07 -0.02 -6.70
C ASP A 192 30.98 0.45 -5.74
N LEU A 193 30.18 -0.45 -5.16
CA LEU A 193 29.21 -0.08 -4.14
C LEU A 193 29.89 0.54 -2.91
N GLN A 194 29.15 1.36 -2.17
CA GLN A 194 29.58 1.84 -0.87
C GLN A 194 29.41 0.74 0.15
N GLY A 195 30.43 0.43 0.96
CA GLY A 195 30.17 -0.23 2.26
C GLY A 195 29.27 0.68 3.12
N LYS A 196 28.39 0.11 3.96
CA LYS A 196 27.75 0.83 5.08
C LYS A 196 27.98 0.15 6.41
N ASP A 197 28.06 -1.19 6.40
CA ASP A 197 28.63 -2.04 7.45
C ASP A 197 29.65 -1.35 8.37
N THR A 198 29.38 -1.39 9.67
CA THR A 198 30.16 -0.68 10.68
C THR A 198 30.57 -1.61 11.82
N TYR A 199 31.66 -2.35 11.61
CA TYR A 199 32.26 -3.19 12.64
C TYR A 199 32.90 -2.32 13.74
N LEU A 200 32.74 -2.75 14.99
CA LEU A 200 33.33 -2.13 16.18
C LEU A 200 33.06 -0.61 16.33
N LYS A 201 31.79 -0.20 16.36
CA LYS A 201 31.34 1.16 16.73
C LYS A 201 32.03 2.30 15.96
N GLY A 202 32.22 2.15 14.65
CA GLY A 202 32.73 3.20 13.77
C GLY A 202 34.26 3.24 13.59
N LEU A 203 34.98 2.24 14.09
CA LEU A 203 36.46 2.17 13.93
C LEU A 203 36.90 1.51 12.62
N LEU A 204 36.14 0.55 12.09
CA LEU A 204 36.41 -0.07 10.79
C LEU A 204 35.13 -0.16 9.96
N LYS A 205 35.23 0.30 8.72
CA LYS A 205 34.18 0.23 7.72
C LYS A 205 34.22 -1.14 7.06
N GLY A 206 33.17 -1.93 7.24
CA GLY A 206 33.03 -3.24 6.62
C GLY A 206 32.62 -3.14 5.15
N LYS A 207 32.34 -4.30 4.57
CA LYS A 207 31.71 -4.41 3.25
C LYS A 207 30.25 -4.76 3.46
N SER A 208 29.40 -4.17 2.63
CA SER A 208 27.97 -4.44 2.58
C SER A 208 27.62 -5.89 2.25
N ASP A 209 26.41 -6.25 2.66
CA ASP A 209 25.59 -7.38 2.24
C ASP A 209 24.50 -6.89 1.25
N PRO A 210 24.83 -6.50 0.01
CA PRO A 210 23.87 -5.85 -0.89
C PRO A 210 22.77 -6.78 -1.46
N TYR A 211 21.58 -6.21 -1.59
CA TYR A 211 20.48 -6.71 -2.42
C TYR A 211 19.80 -5.57 -3.20
N GLY A 212 18.96 -5.92 -4.18
CA GLY A 212 18.17 -4.98 -4.96
C GLY A 212 16.66 -5.20 -4.81
N VAL A 213 15.91 -4.11 -4.82
CA VAL A 213 14.45 -4.07 -4.99
C VAL A 213 14.16 -3.52 -6.38
N ILE A 214 13.48 -4.29 -7.21
CA ILE A 214 13.18 -3.99 -8.61
C ILE A 214 11.66 -3.77 -8.74
N ARG A 215 11.22 -2.62 -9.26
CA ARG A 215 9.81 -2.27 -9.42
C ARG A 215 9.46 -1.91 -10.86
N VAL A 216 8.35 -2.46 -11.35
CA VAL A 216 7.77 -2.15 -12.66
C VAL A 216 6.27 -1.90 -12.48
N GLY A 217 5.92 -0.63 -12.24
CA GLY A 217 4.58 -0.24 -11.78
C GLY A 217 4.25 -0.85 -10.41
N ASN A 218 3.14 -1.58 -10.31
CA ASN A 218 2.76 -2.30 -9.08
C ASN A 218 3.45 -3.67 -8.90
N GLN A 219 4.29 -4.12 -9.84
CA GLN A 219 5.09 -5.35 -9.69
C GLN A 219 6.38 -5.04 -8.92
N ILE A 220 6.73 -5.89 -7.96
CA ILE A 220 7.94 -5.77 -7.14
C ILE A 220 8.65 -7.12 -7.11
N PHE A 221 9.96 -7.10 -7.33
CA PHE A 221 10.87 -8.24 -7.17
C PHE A 221 11.99 -7.83 -6.21
N GLN A 222 12.56 -8.80 -5.50
CA GLN A 222 13.69 -8.59 -4.60
C GLN A 222 14.74 -9.65 -4.89
N SER A 223 16.01 -9.25 -5.01
CA SER A 223 17.11 -10.19 -5.20
C SER A 223 17.50 -10.90 -3.93
N LYS A 224 18.29 -11.97 -4.08
CA LYS A 224 19.07 -12.54 -2.98
C LYS A 224 20.05 -11.49 -2.43
N VAL A 225 20.37 -11.62 -1.15
CA VAL A 225 21.43 -10.88 -0.47
C VAL A 225 22.77 -11.57 -0.76
N ILE A 226 23.80 -10.80 -1.12
CA ILE A 226 25.15 -11.33 -1.36
C ILE A 226 26.10 -10.75 -0.32
N LYS A 227 26.61 -11.60 0.57
CA LYS A 227 27.32 -11.15 1.77
C LYS A 227 28.76 -10.66 1.53
N GLU A 228 29.18 -9.68 2.33
CA GLU A 228 30.51 -9.05 2.38
C GLU A 228 31.11 -8.74 0.99
N ASN A 229 30.35 -8.08 0.11
CA ASN A 229 30.76 -7.84 -1.27
C ASN A 229 30.29 -6.50 -1.87
N LEU A 230 31.24 -5.63 -2.22
CA LEU A 230 30.97 -4.35 -2.88
C LEU A 230 30.89 -4.43 -4.42
N SER A 231 31.10 -5.63 -4.98
CA SER A 231 30.87 -5.97 -6.38
C SER A 231 30.08 -7.29 -6.48
N PRO A 232 28.80 -7.31 -6.04
CA PRO A 232 27.96 -8.50 -6.03
C PRO A 232 27.58 -8.96 -7.45
N LYS A 233 27.42 -10.27 -7.64
CA LYS A 233 26.97 -10.90 -8.89
C LYS A 233 25.75 -11.78 -8.60
N TRP A 234 24.55 -11.25 -8.82
CA TRP A 234 23.28 -11.95 -8.56
C TRP A 234 22.92 -12.92 -9.67
N ASN A 235 23.08 -12.51 -10.94
CA ASN A 235 22.69 -13.29 -12.12
C ASN A 235 21.22 -13.78 -12.06
N GLU A 236 20.31 -12.95 -11.56
CA GLU A 236 18.89 -13.29 -11.43
C GLU A 236 18.07 -12.64 -12.55
N VAL A 237 17.00 -13.31 -12.99
CA VAL A 237 16.13 -12.81 -14.07
C VAL A 237 14.69 -12.68 -13.62
N TYR A 238 14.09 -11.53 -13.88
CA TYR A 238 12.69 -11.21 -13.60
C TYR A 238 11.92 -10.91 -14.90
N GLU A 239 10.62 -11.23 -14.92
CA GLU A 239 9.74 -10.98 -16.06
C GLU A 239 8.54 -10.14 -15.59
N ALA A 240 8.36 -8.95 -16.18
CA ALA A 240 7.38 -7.96 -15.76
C ALA A 240 6.43 -7.57 -16.91
N LEU A 241 5.13 -7.50 -16.61
CA LEU A 241 4.11 -7.07 -17.56
C LEU A 241 4.13 -5.55 -17.72
N VAL A 242 4.18 -5.06 -18.95
CA VAL A 242 4.06 -3.63 -19.27
C VAL A 242 2.72 -3.41 -19.96
N TYR A 243 1.80 -2.75 -19.26
CA TYR A 243 0.45 -2.49 -19.77
C TYR A 243 0.37 -1.17 -20.53
N GLU A 244 1.16 -0.16 -20.17
CA GLU A 244 1.09 1.19 -20.74
C GLU A 244 2.45 1.86 -20.85
N HIS A 245 2.71 2.45 -22.02
CA HIS A 245 3.85 3.32 -22.32
C HIS A 245 3.38 4.33 -23.38
N PRO A 246 3.89 5.58 -23.38
CA PRO A 246 4.86 6.14 -22.45
C PRO A 246 4.24 6.47 -21.08
N GLY A 247 4.97 6.23 -19.99
CA GLY A 247 4.60 6.69 -18.65
C GLY A 247 4.89 5.74 -17.49
N GLN A 248 5.04 4.44 -17.75
CA GLN A 248 5.54 3.44 -16.80
C GLN A 248 7.08 3.39 -16.87
N GLU A 249 7.75 3.28 -15.73
CA GLU A 249 9.21 3.25 -15.59
C GLU A 249 9.67 1.95 -14.91
N LEU A 250 10.94 1.59 -15.10
CA LEU A 250 11.68 0.63 -14.30
C LEU A 250 12.40 1.39 -13.19
N GLU A 251 12.01 1.15 -11.94
CA GLU A 251 12.66 1.69 -10.74
C GLU A 251 13.49 0.57 -10.09
N ILE A 252 14.73 0.85 -9.70
CA ILE A 252 15.58 -0.07 -8.93
C ILE A 252 16.21 0.68 -7.77
N GLU A 253 16.15 0.10 -6.58
CA GLU A 253 16.78 0.60 -5.35
C GLU A 253 17.69 -0.49 -4.78
N LEU A 254 18.94 -0.16 -4.44
CA LEU A 254 19.88 -1.07 -3.79
C LEU A 254 20.01 -0.75 -2.29
N PHE A 255 20.10 -1.80 -1.48
CA PHE A 255 20.15 -1.73 -0.02
C PHE A 255 21.16 -2.72 0.55
N ASP A 256 21.63 -2.41 1.76
CA ASP A 256 22.50 -3.22 2.62
C ASP A 256 21.62 -3.98 3.64
N GLU A 257 21.71 -5.32 3.76
CA GLU A 257 20.91 -6.08 4.74
C GLU A 257 21.46 -5.89 6.17
N ASP A 258 20.77 -5.09 6.99
CA ASP A 258 21.29 -4.61 8.29
C ASP A 258 20.36 -5.04 9.46
N PRO A 259 20.87 -5.55 10.61
CA PRO A 259 20.01 -6.15 11.65
C PRO A 259 18.95 -5.24 12.30
N ASP A 260 19.10 -3.92 12.20
CA ASP A 260 18.16 -2.92 12.72
C ASP A 260 17.29 -2.30 11.61
N LYS A 261 17.91 -1.80 10.53
CA LYS A 261 17.24 -1.17 9.38
C LYS A 261 18.21 -0.99 8.20
N ASP A 262 17.87 -1.60 7.07
CA ASP A 262 18.64 -1.63 5.83
C ASP A 262 19.11 -0.25 5.36
N ASP A 263 20.38 -0.15 4.94
CA ASP A 263 21.01 1.13 4.59
C ASP A 263 21.17 1.31 3.07
N PHE A 264 20.88 2.51 2.56
CA PHE A 264 20.67 2.73 1.12
C PHE A 264 21.98 2.82 0.33
N LEU A 265 22.09 2.06 -0.77
CA LEU A 265 23.31 1.91 -1.58
C LEU A 265 23.24 2.58 -2.96
N GLY A 266 22.06 3.02 -3.41
CA GLY A 266 21.87 3.80 -4.64
C GLY A 266 20.58 3.45 -5.39
N SER A 267 20.11 4.34 -6.26
CA SER A 267 18.89 4.16 -7.06
C SER A 267 19.17 4.23 -8.57
N LEU A 268 18.24 3.74 -9.38
CA LEU A 268 18.25 3.82 -10.84
C LEU A 268 16.81 3.86 -11.37
N MET A 269 16.56 4.71 -12.37
CA MET A 269 15.24 4.89 -12.98
C MET A 269 15.35 4.97 -14.51
N ILE A 270 14.69 4.06 -15.22
CA ILE A 270 14.76 3.91 -16.69
C ILE A 270 13.36 4.03 -17.30
N ASP A 271 13.22 4.86 -18.34
CA ASP A 271 11.97 4.99 -19.09
C ASP A 271 11.77 3.79 -20.03
N LEU A 272 10.66 3.07 -19.87
CA LEU A 272 10.35 1.89 -20.68
C LEU A 272 10.15 2.24 -22.16
N THR A 273 9.84 3.49 -22.48
CA THR A 273 9.76 4.03 -23.85
C THR A 273 11.12 4.03 -24.56
N GLU A 274 12.24 3.99 -23.83
CA GLU A 274 13.59 3.84 -24.40
C GLU A 274 13.93 2.36 -24.58
N VAL A 275 13.58 1.51 -23.60
CA VAL A 275 13.78 0.04 -23.69
C VAL A 275 12.96 -0.57 -24.84
N GLU A 276 11.72 -0.09 -25.07
CA GLU A 276 10.90 -0.45 -26.24
C GLU A 276 11.58 -0.07 -27.57
N LYS A 277 12.27 1.06 -27.63
CA LYS A 277 12.87 1.58 -28.86
C LYS A 277 14.16 0.87 -29.25
N GLU A 278 14.94 0.43 -28.27
CA GLU A 278 16.19 -0.32 -28.50
C GLU A 278 15.98 -1.84 -28.53
N ARG A 279 14.89 -2.33 -27.92
CA ARG A 279 14.49 -3.74 -27.75
C ARG A 279 15.42 -4.61 -26.91
N LEU A 280 16.72 -4.39 -27.01
CA LEU A 280 17.75 -5.03 -26.18
C LEU A 280 18.73 -3.96 -25.70
N LEU A 281 18.92 -3.87 -24.39
CA LEU A 281 19.98 -3.11 -23.75
C LEU A 281 20.85 -4.07 -22.93
N ASP A 282 22.16 -3.83 -22.89
CA ASP A 282 23.12 -4.60 -22.08
C ASP A 282 24.24 -3.62 -21.65
N GLU A 283 23.98 -2.88 -20.56
CA GLU A 283 24.72 -1.65 -20.24
C GLU A 283 25.02 -1.51 -18.73
N TRP A 284 26.11 -0.76 -18.44
CA TRP A 284 26.54 -0.41 -17.08
C TRP A 284 25.99 0.96 -16.67
N PHE A 285 24.89 0.95 -15.94
CA PHE A 285 24.26 2.15 -15.39
C PHE A 285 25.02 2.64 -14.15
N THR A 286 25.19 3.96 -14.01
CA THR A 286 25.72 4.56 -12.78
C THR A 286 24.56 4.86 -11.84
N LEU A 287 24.71 4.52 -10.55
CA LEU A 287 23.64 4.72 -9.57
C LEU A 287 23.48 6.20 -9.20
N ASP A 288 22.23 6.66 -9.17
CA ASP A 288 21.87 7.99 -8.70
C ASP A 288 21.84 8.06 -7.16
N GLU A 289 21.81 9.29 -6.64
CA GLU A 289 21.81 9.64 -5.22
C GLU A 289 23.03 9.20 -4.39
N VAL A 290 24.03 8.56 -5.02
CA VAL A 290 25.27 8.09 -4.37
C VAL A 290 26.55 8.58 -5.06
N PRO A 291 27.67 8.75 -4.33
CA PRO A 291 28.92 9.25 -4.90
C PRO A 291 29.71 8.20 -5.71
N LYS A 292 29.42 6.90 -5.52
CA LYS A 292 29.97 5.79 -6.30
C LYS A 292 29.07 4.56 -6.26
N GLY A 293 29.11 3.78 -7.33
CA GLY A 293 28.33 2.56 -7.53
C GLY A 293 27.81 2.48 -8.96
N LYS A 294 27.89 1.30 -9.57
CA LYS A 294 27.31 1.01 -10.89
C LYS A 294 26.60 -0.34 -10.86
N LEU A 295 25.60 -0.49 -11.72
CA LEU A 295 24.77 -1.67 -11.86
C LEU A 295 24.73 -2.11 -13.34
N HIS A 296 25.02 -3.38 -13.60
CA HIS A 296 24.96 -4.01 -14.91
C HIS A 296 23.60 -4.67 -15.11
N LEU A 297 22.88 -4.25 -16.14
CA LEU A 297 21.59 -4.80 -16.50
C LEU A 297 21.55 -5.17 -17.99
N LYS A 298 21.01 -6.34 -18.29
CA LYS A 298 20.50 -6.68 -19.62
C LYS A 298 18.97 -6.63 -19.59
N LEU A 299 18.37 -5.83 -20.46
CA LEU A 299 16.92 -5.60 -20.54
C LEU A 299 16.41 -6.03 -21.92
N GLU A 300 15.43 -6.93 -21.96
CA GLU A 300 14.78 -7.38 -23.20
C GLU A 300 13.32 -6.94 -23.25
N TRP A 301 12.90 -6.28 -24.34
CA TRP A 301 11.50 -5.99 -24.62
C TRP A 301 10.90 -7.06 -25.53
N LEU A 302 10.03 -7.90 -24.96
CA LEU A 302 9.41 -9.04 -25.63
C LEU A 302 8.01 -8.66 -26.12
N THR A 303 7.79 -8.69 -27.42
CA THR A 303 6.47 -8.48 -28.03
C THR A 303 5.57 -9.70 -27.82
N LEU A 304 4.28 -9.46 -27.58
CA LEU A 304 3.24 -10.49 -27.47
C LEU A 304 2.72 -10.90 -28.87
N MET A 305 3.35 -11.90 -29.49
CA MET A 305 2.99 -12.38 -30.82
C MET A 305 1.64 -13.14 -30.84
N PRO A 306 0.72 -12.82 -31.78
CA PRO A 306 -0.60 -13.47 -31.91
C PRO A 306 -0.58 -14.83 -32.61
N ASN A 307 0.60 -15.37 -32.93
CA ASN A 307 0.78 -16.66 -33.61
C ASN A 307 2.04 -17.39 -33.13
N ALA A 308 2.12 -18.69 -33.43
CA ALA A 308 3.17 -19.58 -32.91
C ALA A 308 4.48 -19.61 -33.73
N SER A 309 4.60 -18.84 -34.81
CA SER A 309 5.67 -19.01 -35.82
C SER A 309 7.09 -18.93 -35.26
N ASN A 310 7.29 -18.10 -34.23
CA ASN A 310 8.62 -17.86 -33.65
C ASN A 310 8.90 -18.75 -32.42
N LEU A 311 7.92 -19.56 -31.99
CA LEU A 311 7.96 -20.29 -30.71
C LEU A 311 9.15 -21.25 -30.61
N ASP A 312 9.47 -22.01 -31.66
CA ASP A 312 10.58 -22.97 -31.61
C ASP A 312 11.97 -22.31 -31.55
N LYS A 313 12.10 -21.07 -32.07
CA LYS A 313 13.29 -20.25 -31.83
C LYS A 313 13.35 -19.81 -30.37
N VAL A 314 12.28 -19.24 -29.83
CA VAL A 314 12.22 -18.79 -28.43
C VAL A 314 12.48 -19.96 -27.46
N LEU A 315 11.88 -21.12 -27.71
CA LEU A 315 12.11 -22.38 -26.97
C LEU A 315 13.53 -22.97 -27.15
N THR A 316 14.35 -22.42 -28.03
CA THR A 316 15.78 -22.76 -28.19
C THR A 316 16.64 -21.72 -27.48
N ASP A 317 16.35 -20.44 -27.69
CA ASP A 317 17.01 -19.31 -27.02
C ASP A 317 16.95 -19.48 -25.48
N ILE A 318 15.76 -19.69 -24.88
CA ILE A 318 15.62 -19.88 -23.42
C ILE A 318 16.21 -21.20 -22.88
N LYS A 319 16.67 -22.12 -23.74
CA LYS A 319 17.37 -23.34 -23.31
C LYS A 319 18.87 -23.11 -23.17
N ALA A 320 19.42 -22.07 -23.79
CA ALA A 320 20.80 -21.63 -23.56
C ALA A 320 20.91 -20.89 -22.22
N ASP A 321 19.99 -19.96 -21.95
CA ASP A 321 19.98 -19.08 -20.76
C ASP A 321 19.52 -19.78 -19.45
N LYS A 322 19.63 -21.12 -19.38
CA LYS A 322 19.06 -21.93 -18.28
C LYS A 322 19.62 -21.63 -16.89
N ASP A 323 20.87 -21.18 -16.81
CA ASP A 323 21.60 -21.08 -15.55
C ASP A 323 21.30 -19.80 -14.74
N GLN A 324 20.41 -18.92 -15.23
CA GLN A 324 20.13 -17.60 -14.64
C GLN A 324 18.73 -17.43 -13.99
N ALA A 325 17.81 -18.41 -14.11
CA ALA A 325 16.41 -18.23 -13.69
C ALA A 325 15.91 -19.36 -12.79
N ASN A 326 15.53 -19.02 -11.54
CA ASN A 326 15.11 -20.00 -10.52
C ASN A 326 13.93 -20.91 -10.97
N ASP A 327 12.98 -20.36 -11.74
CA ASP A 327 11.80 -21.09 -12.28
C ASP A 327 11.94 -21.46 -13.77
N GLY A 328 13.00 -21.00 -14.44
CA GLY A 328 13.11 -20.96 -15.91
C GLY A 328 12.37 -19.79 -16.57
N LEU A 329 12.86 -19.34 -17.74
CA LEU A 329 12.31 -18.20 -18.49
C LEU A 329 11.02 -18.55 -19.26
N SER A 330 10.18 -17.56 -19.56
CA SER A 330 8.95 -17.75 -20.34
C SER A 330 9.17 -17.73 -21.86
N SER A 331 8.46 -18.59 -22.58
CA SER A 331 8.30 -18.50 -24.04
C SER A 331 6.94 -17.92 -24.48
N ALA A 332 5.97 -17.90 -23.58
CA ALA A 332 4.63 -17.38 -23.87
C ALA A 332 3.96 -16.77 -22.63
N LEU A 333 2.90 -16.01 -22.88
CA LEU A 333 2.01 -15.44 -21.89
C LEU A 333 0.58 -15.93 -22.14
N LEU A 334 -0.08 -16.41 -21.11
CA LEU A 334 -1.48 -16.83 -21.13
C LEU A 334 -2.32 -15.78 -20.40
N ILE A 335 -3.35 -15.27 -21.07
CA ILE A 335 -4.24 -14.23 -20.56
C ILE A 335 -5.66 -14.81 -20.49
N LEU A 336 -6.29 -14.72 -19.33
CA LEU A 336 -7.57 -15.34 -19.01
C LEU A 336 -8.58 -14.29 -18.55
N TYR A 337 -9.76 -14.27 -19.18
CA TYR A 337 -10.94 -13.57 -18.70
C TYR A 337 -11.93 -14.59 -18.13
N LEU A 338 -12.14 -14.55 -16.82
CA LEU A 338 -13.15 -15.34 -16.12
C LEU A 338 -14.47 -14.56 -16.11
N ASP A 339 -15.38 -14.94 -16.99
CA ASP A 339 -16.68 -14.27 -17.18
C ASP A 339 -17.70 -14.74 -16.13
N SER A 340 -18.16 -15.98 -16.25
CA SER A 340 -19.25 -16.52 -15.42
C SER A 340 -19.30 -18.05 -15.42
N ALA A 341 -19.90 -18.65 -14.39
CA ALA A 341 -20.37 -20.03 -14.44
C ALA A 341 -21.90 -20.11 -14.37
N ARG A 342 -22.46 -21.26 -14.77
CA ARG A 342 -23.91 -21.55 -14.71
C ARG A 342 -24.17 -22.99 -14.31
N ASN A 343 -25.35 -23.23 -13.71
CA ASN A 343 -25.81 -24.53 -13.24
C ASN A 343 -24.81 -25.27 -12.32
N LEU A 344 -24.05 -24.56 -11.47
CA LEU A 344 -23.15 -25.25 -10.53
C LEU A 344 -23.93 -26.13 -9.53
N PRO A 345 -23.32 -27.22 -9.01
CA PRO A 345 -23.96 -28.06 -8.00
C PRO A 345 -24.36 -27.30 -6.73
N ASN A 346 -25.59 -27.50 -6.27
CA ASN A 346 -26.12 -26.94 -5.01
C ASN A 346 -25.91 -27.86 -3.79
N ASN A 347 -25.28 -29.02 -4.00
CA ASN A 347 -24.97 -30.01 -2.97
C ASN A 347 -23.72 -30.82 -3.39
N PRO A 348 -22.59 -30.71 -2.67
CA PRO A 348 -21.36 -31.45 -3.01
C PRO A 348 -21.51 -32.98 -2.94
N LEU A 349 -22.47 -33.48 -2.16
CA LEU A 349 -22.66 -34.90 -1.88
C LEU A 349 -23.30 -35.67 -3.05
N GLU A 350 -23.80 -34.99 -4.08
CA GLU A 350 -24.52 -35.61 -5.20
C GLU A 350 -23.60 -36.05 -6.36
N PHE A 351 -22.36 -35.54 -6.44
CA PHE A 351 -21.53 -35.69 -7.66
C PHE A 351 -20.07 -36.12 -7.45
N ASN A 352 -19.51 -36.07 -6.23
CA ASN A 352 -18.10 -36.44 -6.01
C ASN A 352 -17.83 -37.06 -4.61
N PRO A 353 -18.07 -38.38 -4.42
CA PRO A 353 -17.85 -39.03 -3.12
C PRO A 353 -16.36 -39.17 -2.75
N ASP A 354 -15.45 -39.32 -3.72
CA ASP A 354 -14.03 -39.56 -3.48
C ASP A 354 -13.23 -38.28 -3.18
N GLY A 355 -13.68 -37.12 -3.68
CA GLY A 355 -13.02 -35.83 -3.47
C GLY A 355 -13.27 -35.19 -2.10
N LEU A 356 -14.26 -35.65 -1.32
CA LEU A 356 -14.54 -35.06 -0.01
C LEU A 356 -13.69 -35.69 1.11
N LYS A 357 -13.14 -34.83 1.98
CA LYS A 357 -12.50 -35.26 3.24
C LYS A 357 -13.49 -36.09 4.06
N LYS A 358 -13.14 -37.36 4.36
CA LYS A 358 -14.02 -38.39 4.95
C LYS A 358 -14.81 -37.94 6.20
N THR A 359 -14.26 -37.01 6.98
CA THR A 359 -14.90 -36.43 8.19
C THR A 359 -16.10 -35.53 7.88
N ALA A 360 -16.13 -34.83 6.74
CA ALA A 360 -17.27 -34.03 6.31
C ALA A 360 -18.43 -34.93 5.85
N VAL A 361 -18.11 -35.93 5.02
CA VAL A 361 -19.04 -36.97 4.53
C VAL A 361 -19.75 -37.68 5.70
N GLN A 362 -18.98 -38.12 6.70
CA GLN A 362 -19.53 -38.76 7.90
C GLN A 362 -20.45 -37.86 8.73
N LYS A 363 -20.22 -36.53 8.78
CA LYS A 363 -21.12 -35.61 9.49
C LYS A 363 -22.42 -35.39 8.71
N ALA A 364 -22.35 -35.21 7.40
CA ALA A 364 -23.53 -34.98 6.57
C ALA A 364 -24.47 -36.21 6.54
N LEU A 365 -23.92 -37.40 6.27
CA LEU A 365 -24.70 -38.66 6.22
C LEU A 365 -25.43 -38.94 7.54
N LYS A 366 -24.82 -38.63 8.69
CA LYS A 366 -25.44 -38.80 10.03
C LYS A 366 -26.57 -37.81 10.32
N SER A 367 -26.78 -36.78 9.50
CA SER A 367 -27.70 -35.67 9.78
C SER A 367 -29.06 -35.76 9.06
N GLY A 368 -29.18 -36.59 8.02
CA GLY A 368 -30.42 -36.83 7.26
C GLY A 368 -31.00 -35.64 6.47
N LYS A 369 -30.47 -34.42 6.63
CA LYS A 369 -30.93 -33.22 5.92
C LYS A 369 -30.24 -33.10 4.56
N LYS A 370 -31.04 -32.85 3.52
CA LYS A 370 -30.52 -32.32 2.24
C LYS A 370 -29.89 -30.95 2.51
N ILE A 371 -28.58 -30.83 2.25
CA ILE A 371 -27.87 -29.54 2.26
C ILE A 371 -28.06 -28.90 0.87
N SER A 372 -29.30 -28.52 0.56
CA SER A 372 -29.63 -27.81 -0.68
C SER A 372 -29.57 -26.30 -0.42
N SER A 373 -28.36 -25.75 -0.42
CA SER A 373 -28.10 -24.32 -0.30
C SER A 373 -27.14 -23.90 -1.40
N ASN A 374 -27.46 -22.84 -2.13
CA ASN A 374 -26.57 -22.30 -3.17
C ASN A 374 -25.14 -22.13 -2.60
N PRO A 375 -24.10 -22.58 -3.33
CA PRO A 375 -22.73 -22.54 -2.85
C PRO A 375 -22.18 -21.11 -2.74
N ASN A 376 -20.95 -20.99 -2.26
CA ASN A 376 -20.14 -19.78 -2.39
C ASN A 376 -18.97 -20.03 -3.40
N PRO A 377 -19.19 -19.90 -4.72
CA PRO A 377 -18.18 -20.25 -5.72
C PRO A 377 -16.92 -19.38 -5.69
N VAL A 378 -15.78 -20.05 -5.75
CA VAL A 378 -14.47 -19.47 -6.08
C VAL A 378 -13.82 -20.33 -7.17
N VAL A 379 -13.00 -19.75 -8.05
CA VAL A 379 -12.27 -20.48 -9.09
C VAL A 379 -10.78 -20.40 -8.80
N GLN A 380 -10.13 -21.55 -8.65
CA GLN A 380 -8.67 -21.66 -8.70
C GLN A 380 -8.26 -21.96 -10.15
N MET A 381 -7.23 -21.28 -10.64
CA MET A 381 -6.59 -21.52 -11.93
C MET A 381 -5.10 -21.77 -11.71
N SER A 382 -4.52 -22.74 -12.39
CA SER A 382 -3.10 -23.07 -12.27
C SER A 382 -2.46 -23.51 -13.58
N VAL A 383 -1.18 -23.17 -13.74
CA VAL A 383 -0.31 -23.66 -14.82
C VAL A 383 0.99 -24.15 -14.19
N GLY A 384 1.19 -25.46 -14.14
CA GLY A 384 2.29 -26.06 -13.38
C GLY A 384 2.20 -25.69 -11.90
N HIS A 385 3.27 -25.10 -11.35
CA HIS A 385 3.33 -24.71 -9.93
C HIS A 385 2.69 -23.34 -9.63
N LYS A 386 2.39 -22.50 -10.64
CA LYS A 386 1.82 -21.16 -10.42
C LYS A 386 0.30 -21.26 -10.38
N ALA A 387 -0.33 -20.78 -9.31
CA ALA A 387 -1.78 -20.77 -9.11
C ALA A 387 -2.29 -19.37 -8.74
N GLN A 388 -3.52 -19.04 -9.14
CA GLN A 388 -4.24 -17.80 -8.82
C GLN A 388 -5.71 -18.14 -8.54
N GLU A 389 -6.37 -17.37 -7.69
CA GLU A 389 -7.78 -17.58 -7.31
C GLU A 389 -8.63 -16.34 -7.62
N SER A 390 -9.88 -16.57 -8.01
CA SER A 390 -10.87 -15.52 -8.18
C SER A 390 -11.36 -14.98 -6.84
N LYS A 391 -12.10 -13.87 -6.86
CA LYS A 391 -12.91 -13.49 -5.69
C LYS A 391 -14.02 -14.51 -5.50
N ILE A 392 -14.38 -14.76 -4.24
CA ILE A 392 -15.54 -15.55 -3.85
C ILE A 392 -16.82 -14.83 -4.30
N ARG A 393 -17.79 -15.57 -4.83
CA ARG A 393 -19.19 -15.13 -4.98
C ARG A 393 -20.04 -15.89 -3.97
N TYR A 394 -21.09 -15.27 -3.45
CA TYR A 394 -21.85 -15.79 -2.31
C TYR A 394 -23.25 -16.24 -2.69
N LYS A 395 -23.67 -17.41 -2.21
CA LYS A 395 -25.03 -17.98 -2.32
C LYS A 395 -25.59 -18.01 -3.75
N THR A 396 -24.77 -18.37 -4.73
CA THR A 396 -25.17 -18.46 -6.15
C THR A 396 -24.57 -19.69 -6.82
N ASN A 397 -25.34 -20.34 -7.70
CA ASN A 397 -24.87 -21.35 -8.64
C ASN A 397 -24.70 -20.82 -10.08
N GLU A 398 -24.98 -19.53 -10.29
CA GLU A 398 -24.65 -18.77 -11.50
C GLU A 398 -23.77 -17.55 -11.12
N PRO A 399 -22.51 -17.77 -10.69
CA PRO A 399 -21.59 -16.69 -10.36
C PRO A 399 -21.11 -15.94 -11.60
N VAL A 400 -20.95 -14.63 -11.46
CA VAL A 400 -20.37 -13.73 -12.47
C VAL A 400 -19.16 -13.05 -11.85
N TRP A 401 -17.98 -13.24 -12.45
CA TRP A 401 -16.70 -12.75 -11.93
C TRP A 401 -16.22 -11.49 -12.64
N GLU A 402 -16.13 -11.54 -13.97
CA GLU A 402 -15.56 -10.48 -14.82
C GLU A 402 -14.10 -10.13 -14.46
N GLU A 403 -13.33 -11.14 -14.04
CA GLU A 403 -11.98 -11.00 -13.50
C GLU A 403 -10.91 -11.46 -14.50
N ASN A 404 -9.73 -10.83 -14.46
CA ASN A 404 -8.61 -11.14 -15.36
C ASN A 404 -7.45 -11.77 -14.62
N PHE A 405 -6.83 -12.78 -15.23
CA PHE A 405 -5.67 -13.49 -14.70
C PHE A 405 -4.63 -13.65 -15.82
N THR A 406 -3.35 -13.63 -15.44
CA THR A 406 -2.25 -13.71 -16.41
C THR A 406 -1.19 -14.66 -15.87
N PHE A 407 -0.77 -15.62 -16.70
CA PHE A 407 0.22 -16.64 -16.35
C PHE A 407 1.39 -16.59 -17.32
N PHE A 408 2.60 -16.56 -16.76
CA PHE A 408 3.86 -16.76 -17.47
C PHE A 408 4.06 -18.25 -17.80
N ILE A 409 4.37 -18.56 -19.07
CA ILE A 409 4.36 -19.92 -19.62
C ILE A 409 5.77 -20.25 -20.13
N HIS A 410 6.40 -21.26 -19.52
CA HIS A 410 7.71 -21.75 -19.94
C HIS A 410 7.64 -22.45 -21.30
N ASN A 411 6.68 -23.36 -21.51
CA ASN A 411 6.50 -24.07 -22.79
C ASN A 411 5.03 -24.49 -23.03
N PRO A 412 4.28 -23.80 -23.91
CA PRO A 412 2.88 -24.12 -24.20
C PRO A 412 2.68 -25.42 -24.99
N LYS A 413 3.74 -26.10 -25.45
CA LYS A 413 3.62 -27.44 -26.08
C LYS A 413 3.46 -28.57 -25.04
N HIS A 414 3.77 -28.32 -23.77
CA HIS A 414 3.80 -29.35 -22.71
C HIS A 414 3.13 -28.93 -21.39
N GLN A 415 2.63 -27.70 -21.29
CA GLN A 415 1.90 -27.21 -20.12
C GLN A 415 0.39 -27.18 -20.38
N ASP A 416 -0.38 -27.46 -19.34
CA ASP A 416 -1.84 -27.38 -19.33
C ASP A 416 -2.29 -26.22 -18.45
N LEU A 417 -3.43 -25.62 -18.78
CA LEU A 417 -4.21 -24.81 -17.86
C LEU A 417 -5.19 -25.72 -17.11
N GLU A 418 -5.08 -25.74 -15.79
CA GLU A 418 -5.97 -26.46 -14.88
C GLU A 418 -6.85 -25.47 -14.13
N ILE A 419 -8.14 -25.78 -14.00
CA ILE A 419 -9.15 -24.90 -13.43
C ILE A 419 -10.04 -25.74 -12.52
N GLU A 420 -10.23 -25.29 -11.28
CA GLU A 420 -11.11 -25.93 -10.31
C GLU A 420 -12.06 -24.90 -9.70
N VAL A 421 -13.37 -25.11 -9.88
CA VAL A 421 -14.42 -24.35 -9.19
C VAL A 421 -14.67 -25.01 -7.84
N LYS A 422 -14.64 -24.24 -6.76
CA LYS A 422 -14.81 -24.71 -5.37
C LYS A 422 -15.95 -23.98 -4.67
N ASP A 423 -16.53 -24.64 -3.68
CA ASP A 423 -17.43 -24.01 -2.71
C ASP A 423 -16.65 -23.67 -1.44
N GLU A 424 -16.44 -22.38 -1.19
CA GLU A 424 -15.77 -21.89 0.01
C GLU A 424 -16.56 -22.22 1.30
N GLN A 425 -17.89 -22.37 1.23
CA GLN A 425 -18.72 -22.71 2.40
C GLN A 425 -18.48 -24.13 2.90
N HIS A 426 -18.25 -25.07 1.98
CA HIS A 426 -18.18 -26.50 2.26
C HIS A 426 -16.79 -27.11 2.04
N GLN A 427 -15.83 -26.31 1.54
CA GLN A 427 -14.42 -26.67 1.34
C GLN A 427 -14.25 -27.91 0.44
N CYS A 428 -14.90 -27.85 -0.73
CA CYS A 428 -15.02 -28.96 -1.67
C CYS A 428 -15.09 -28.48 -3.14
N SER A 429 -14.81 -29.39 -4.07
CA SER A 429 -14.92 -29.14 -5.51
C SER A 429 -16.37 -29.08 -5.98
N LEU A 430 -16.69 -28.12 -6.85
CA LEU A 430 -17.93 -28.00 -7.62
C LEU A 430 -17.77 -28.47 -9.07
N GLY A 431 -16.53 -28.69 -9.53
CA GLY A 431 -16.21 -29.11 -10.89
C GLY A 431 -14.85 -28.60 -11.34
N ASN A 432 -14.21 -29.29 -12.28
CA ASN A 432 -12.91 -28.92 -12.83
C ASN A 432 -12.90 -28.89 -14.36
N LEU A 433 -11.83 -28.34 -14.93
CA LEU A 433 -11.58 -28.29 -16.36
C LEU A 433 -10.07 -28.23 -16.59
N LYS A 434 -9.57 -28.98 -17.59
CA LYS A 434 -8.16 -29.02 -17.98
C LYS A 434 -8.05 -28.77 -19.49
N ILE A 435 -7.23 -27.79 -19.88
CA ILE A 435 -7.06 -27.34 -21.27
C ILE A 435 -5.55 -27.37 -21.62
N PRO A 436 -5.10 -28.31 -22.47
CA PRO A 436 -3.73 -28.30 -22.98
C PRO A 436 -3.46 -27.04 -23.80
N LEU A 437 -2.40 -26.29 -23.46
CA LEU A 437 -2.11 -25.00 -24.11
C LEU A 437 -1.71 -25.16 -25.59
N SER A 438 -1.37 -26.37 -26.02
CA SER A 438 -1.15 -26.74 -27.42
C SER A 438 -2.39 -26.56 -28.30
N GLN A 439 -3.61 -26.62 -27.73
CA GLN A 439 -4.85 -26.33 -28.46
C GLN A 439 -4.98 -24.84 -28.86
N LEU A 440 -4.40 -23.95 -28.05
CA LEU A 440 -4.36 -22.52 -28.35
C LEU A 440 -3.38 -22.23 -29.50
N LEU A 441 -2.26 -22.94 -29.59
CA LEU A 441 -1.28 -22.77 -30.68
C LEU A 441 -1.88 -23.01 -32.08
N THR A 442 -2.92 -23.84 -32.19
CA THR A 442 -3.65 -24.11 -33.44
C THR A 442 -4.91 -23.25 -33.63
N SER A 443 -5.28 -22.44 -32.64
CA SER A 443 -6.48 -21.60 -32.68
C SER A 443 -6.23 -20.27 -33.41
N HIS A 444 -7.27 -19.71 -34.04
CA HIS A 444 -7.18 -18.37 -34.65
C HIS A 444 -6.81 -17.31 -33.60
N ASP A 445 -5.84 -16.44 -33.90
CA ASP A 445 -5.28 -15.46 -32.96
C ASP A 445 -4.84 -16.10 -31.61
N MET A 446 -4.48 -17.38 -31.64
CA MET A 446 -4.24 -18.25 -30.47
C MET A 446 -5.24 -18.08 -29.32
N THR A 447 -6.52 -17.84 -29.66
CA THR A 447 -7.56 -17.43 -28.72
C THR A 447 -8.80 -18.32 -28.82
N MET A 448 -9.36 -18.68 -27.66
CA MET A 448 -10.65 -19.36 -27.51
C MET A 448 -11.59 -18.48 -26.66
N ASN A 449 -12.84 -18.30 -27.08
CA ASN A 449 -13.85 -17.56 -26.32
C ASN A 449 -15.17 -18.33 -26.35
N GLN A 450 -15.43 -19.12 -25.30
CA GLN A 450 -16.57 -20.05 -25.29
C GLN A 450 -17.04 -20.41 -23.87
N ARG A 451 -18.13 -21.17 -23.81
CA ARG A 451 -18.66 -21.79 -22.60
C ARG A 451 -18.25 -23.25 -22.56
N PHE A 452 -17.30 -23.58 -21.68
CA PHE A 452 -16.76 -24.91 -21.46
C PHE A 452 -17.65 -25.69 -20.48
N GLN A 453 -17.75 -27.01 -20.67
CA GLN A 453 -18.39 -27.92 -19.72
C GLN A 453 -17.40 -28.26 -18.58
N LEU A 454 -17.90 -28.41 -17.35
CA LEU A 454 -17.09 -28.80 -16.20
C LEU A 454 -17.11 -30.33 -16.02
N SER A 455 -15.93 -30.93 -15.88
CA SER A 455 -15.75 -32.32 -15.44
C SER A 455 -15.96 -32.44 -13.93
N ASN A 456 -16.34 -33.64 -13.46
CA ASN A 456 -16.66 -33.92 -12.05
C ASN A 456 -17.66 -32.92 -11.42
N SER A 457 -18.64 -32.51 -12.22
CA SER A 457 -19.64 -31.48 -11.90
C SER A 457 -21.06 -31.97 -12.22
N GLY A 458 -22.05 -31.08 -12.16
CA GLY A 458 -23.41 -31.37 -12.60
C GLY A 458 -23.52 -31.47 -14.13
N PRO A 459 -24.56 -32.15 -14.67
CA PRO A 459 -24.64 -32.53 -16.09
C PRO A 459 -24.77 -31.35 -17.07
N ASN A 460 -25.11 -30.15 -16.58
CA ASN A 460 -25.21 -28.91 -17.37
C ASN A 460 -24.30 -27.79 -16.82
N SER A 461 -23.37 -28.14 -15.93
CA SER A 461 -22.52 -27.18 -15.21
C SER A 461 -21.41 -26.66 -16.11
N THR A 462 -21.37 -25.34 -16.32
CA THR A 462 -20.51 -24.72 -17.34
C THR A 462 -19.80 -23.47 -16.84
N ILE A 463 -18.63 -23.19 -17.42
CA ILE A 463 -17.83 -22.00 -17.16
C ILE A 463 -17.54 -21.27 -18.50
N LYS A 464 -17.80 -19.97 -18.57
CA LYS A 464 -17.53 -19.11 -19.74
C LYS A 464 -16.23 -18.36 -19.51
N MET A 465 -15.33 -18.43 -20.49
CA MET A 465 -14.02 -17.78 -20.43
C MET A 465 -13.55 -17.36 -21.83
N LYS A 466 -12.77 -16.28 -21.87
CA LYS A 466 -11.89 -15.94 -23.01
C LYS A 466 -10.45 -16.23 -22.60
N ILE A 467 -9.75 -17.01 -23.41
CA ILE A 467 -8.42 -17.54 -23.16
C ILE A 467 -7.58 -17.16 -24.38
N ALA A 468 -6.53 -16.37 -24.20
CA ALA A 468 -5.61 -16.02 -25.27
C ALA A 468 -4.17 -16.35 -24.88
N LEU A 469 -3.46 -17.05 -25.77
CA LEU A 469 -2.02 -17.27 -25.65
C LEU A 469 -1.29 -16.26 -26.54
N ARG A 470 -0.13 -15.78 -26.10
CA ARG A 470 0.78 -14.92 -26.89
C ARG A 470 2.20 -15.42 -26.75
N VAL A 471 2.93 -15.60 -27.85
CA VAL A 471 4.34 -16.00 -27.79
C VAL A 471 5.19 -14.77 -27.50
N LEU A 472 6.11 -14.86 -26.54
CA LEU A 472 6.99 -13.76 -26.16
C LEU A 472 8.20 -13.76 -27.08
N TYR A 473 8.34 -12.74 -27.92
CA TYR A 473 9.39 -12.68 -28.93
C TYR A 473 10.21 -11.40 -28.83
N LEU A 474 11.54 -11.53 -28.72
CA LEU A 474 12.47 -10.42 -28.91
C LEU A 474 12.59 -10.11 -30.40
N GLU A 475 11.98 -9.00 -30.82
CA GLU A 475 12.14 -8.48 -32.19
C GLU A 475 13.56 -7.98 -32.43
N LYS A 476 14.04 -8.11 -33.67
CA LYS A 476 15.30 -7.49 -34.09
C LYS A 476 15.09 -5.98 -34.23
N GLN A 477 16.06 -5.20 -33.75
CA GLN A 477 16.09 -3.75 -33.92
C GLN A 477 16.19 -3.39 -35.42
N GLU A 478 15.25 -2.60 -35.93
CA GLU A 478 15.30 -2.05 -37.30
C GLU A 478 16.04 -0.70 -37.31
N ARG A 479 17.38 -0.71 -37.32
CA ARG A 479 18.19 0.54 -37.41
C ARG A 479 19.43 0.47 -38.30
N SER A 480 19.81 1.65 -38.75
CA SER A 480 21.03 1.97 -39.51
C SER A 480 22.25 2.18 -38.57
N PRO A 481 23.50 2.12 -39.09
CA PRO A 481 24.70 1.95 -38.24
C PRO A 481 25.13 3.15 -37.39
N ASP A 482 24.59 4.36 -37.61
CA ASP A 482 25.22 5.62 -37.19
C ASP A 482 24.70 6.21 -35.87
N HIS A 483 24.25 5.39 -34.90
CA HIS A 483 23.79 5.87 -33.60
C HIS A 483 24.58 5.25 -32.44
N GLN A 484 25.19 6.10 -31.62
CA GLN A 484 25.85 5.71 -30.37
C GLN A 484 24.82 5.47 -29.27
N HIS A 485 25.09 4.46 -28.43
CA HIS A 485 24.28 4.14 -27.26
C HIS A 485 24.27 5.28 -26.24
N SER A 486 23.07 5.77 -25.90
CA SER A 486 22.84 6.59 -24.72
C SER A 486 21.38 6.53 -24.28
N ALA A 487 21.01 5.48 -23.54
CA ALA A 487 19.78 5.50 -22.75
C ALA A 487 19.88 6.62 -21.70
N GLN A 488 18.92 7.56 -21.67
CA GLN A 488 19.04 8.77 -20.86
C GLN A 488 18.34 8.59 -19.51
N VAL A 489 19.12 8.23 -18.48
CA VAL A 489 18.67 8.18 -17.08
C VAL A 489 18.06 9.54 -16.69
N LYS A 490 16.74 9.55 -16.45
CA LYS A 490 15.97 10.77 -16.18
C LYS A 490 16.09 11.17 -14.72
N ARG A 491 16.99 12.11 -14.43
CA ARG A 491 17.11 12.72 -13.09
C ARG A 491 15.82 13.42 -12.67
N PRO A 492 15.20 13.06 -11.53
CA PRO A 492 14.14 13.84 -10.92
C PRO A 492 14.67 15.20 -10.44
N SER A 493 14.12 16.31 -10.93
CA SER A 493 14.58 17.66 -10.60
C SER A 493 14.08 18.12 -9.22
N VAL A 494 14.64 17.59 -8.14
CA VAL A 494 14.33 18.04 -6.76
C VAL A 494 14.94 19.42 -6.50
N SER A 495 14.09 20.44 -6.44
CA SER A 495 14.47 21.83 -6.20
C SER A 495 14.95 22.09 -4.76
N LYS A 496 16.22 21.82 -4.48
CA LYS A 496 16.87 22.21 -3.22
C LYS A 496 17.20 23.70 -3.21
N GLU A 497 16.26 24.54 -2.79
CA GLU A 497 16.59 25.91 -2.37
C GLU A 497 17.57 25.87 -1.19
N GLY A 498 18.82 26.26 -1.43
CA GLY A 498 19.89 26.18 -0.45
C GLY A 498 20.96 27.23 -0.70
N ARG A 499 20.70 28.47 -0.29
CA ARG A 499 21.62 29.62 -0.41
C ARG A 499 23.06 29.25 0.00
N LYS A 500 24.00 29.33 -0.94
CA LYS A 500 25.42 29.60 -0.65
C LYS A 500 25.93 30.68 -1.60
N ILE A 501 26.61 31.67 -1.03
CA ILE A 501 27.10 32.87 -1.71
C ILE A 501 28.51 32.59 -2.26
N PRO A 502 28.80 32.86 -3.54
CA PRO A 502 30.15 32.73 -4.07
C PRO A 502 31.01 33.94 -3.66
N VAL A 503 31.91 33.74 -2.69
CA VAL A 503 32.95 34.73 -2.35
C VAL A 503 34.02 34.70 -3.44
N LYS A 504 34.20 35.82 -4.16
CA LYS A 504 35.35 35.99 -5.07
C LYS A 504 36.59 36.36 -4.27
N SER A 505 37.63 35.54 -4.35
CA SER A 505 39.01 35.95 -4.05
C SER A 505 39.62 36.65 -5.28
N GLN A 506 40.32 37.76 -5.07
CA GLN A 506 41.06 38.47 -6.11
C GLN A 506 42.52 38.03 -6.13
N ILE A 507 43.07 37.81 -7.32
CA ILE A 507 44.51 37.86 -7.63
C ILE A 507 44.68 38.72 -8.90
N SER A 508 45.85 39.33 -9.08
CA SER A 508 45.94 40.71 -9.62
C SER A 508 47.08 40.96 -10.62
N VAL A 509 46.77 41.77 -11.67
CA VAL A 509 47.70 42.48 -12.60
C VAL A 509 48.58 41.55 -13.50
N SER A 510 49.02 41.84 -14.74
CA SER A 510 49.31 43.09 -15.48
C SER A 510 49.12 42.91 -17.03
N PRO A 511 49.42 43.87 -17.97
CA PRO A 511 48.52 44.15 -19.12
C PRO A 511 49.19 44.26 -20.53
N ALA A 512 48.48 44.95 -21.48
CA ALA A 512 48.85 45.38 -22.86
C ALA A 512 48.57 44.34 -24.00
N THR A 513 48.29 44.70 -25.26
CA THR A 513 48.26 46.01 -25.99
C THR A 513 47.26 45.98 -27.19
N GLU A 514 46.79 47.15 -27.67
CA GLU A 514 46.29 47.54 -29.04
C GLU A 514 45.34 46.63 -29.90
N GLY A 515 44.40 47.13 -30.73
CA GLY A 515 43.90 48.51 -30.97
C GLY A 515 42.98 48.68 -32.21
N SER A 516 42.40 49.89 -32.38
CA SER A 516 41.89 50.52 -33.63
C SER A 516 40.51 50.19 -34.29
N LYS A 517 39.53 51.12 -34.12
CA LYS A 517 38.52 51.67 -35.10
C LYS A 517 37.38 50.74 -35.62
N THR A 518 36.21 51.19 -36.14
CA THR A 518 35.68 52.53 -36.53
C THR A 518 34.13 52.61 -36.40
N THR A 519 33.52 53.81 -36.41
CA THR A 519 32.06 54.09 -36.60
C THR A 519 31.85 55.21 -37.65
N PRO A 520 30.63 55.44 -38.19
CA PRO A 520 29.63 56.38 -37.61
C PRO A 520 28.17 55.85 -37.77
N SER A 521 27.02 56.56 -37.67
CA SER A 521 26.64 58.00 -37.64
C SER A 521 25.24 58.26 -37.03
N THR A 522 24.96 59.48 -36.55
CA THR A 522 23.67 60.05 -36.06
C THR A 522 23.09 61.09 -37.08
N PRO A 523 21.84 61.66 -36.99
CA PRO A 523 21.51 62.77 -36.04
C PRO A 523 20.01 63.12 -35.70
N VAL A 524 19.77 63.97 -34.66
CA VAL A 524 18.79 65.13 -34.54
C VAL A 524 17.24 64.89 -34.69
N ILE A 525 16.25 65.41 -33.91
CA ILE A 525 15.92 66.68 -33.15
C ILE A 525 15.22 67.76 -34.05
N ASP A 526 14.12 68.49 -33.74
CA ASP A 526 13.19 68.68 -32.57
C ASP A 526 11.71 68.74 -33.09
N GLY A 527 10.62 69.28 -32.48
CA GLY A 527 10.40 70.08 -31.25
C GLY A 527 8.92 70.45 -30.94
N SER A 528 8.68 71.61 -30.30
CA SER A 528 7.46 72.03 -29.54
C SER A 528 6.49 73.07 -30.19
N SER A 529 5.19 73.12 -29.78
CA SER A 529 4.47 74.37 -29.34
C SER A 529 2.94 74.19 -29.01
N LYS A 530 2.33 75.26 -28.47
CA LYS A 530 1.02 75.46 -27.76
C LYS A 530 -0.25 75.57 -28.67
N THR A 531 -1.54 75.74 -28.26
CA THR A 531 -2.23 76.13 -26.98
C THR A 531 -3.75 75.75 -26.94
N ASP A 532 -4.33 75.66 -25.72
CA ASP A 532 -5.72 75.95 -25.22
C ASP A 532 -7.04 75.19 -25.59
N MET A 533 -7.82 74.90 -24.51
CA MET A 533 -9.28 74.71 -24.30
C MET A 533 -10.06 73.63 -25.09
N GLU A 534 -10.53 72.53 -24.46
CA GLU A 534 -11.80 72.30 -23.70
C GLU A 534 -13.04 72.06 -24.62
N GLU A 535 -13.98 71.15 -24.35
CA GLU A 535 -14.51 70.60 -23.08
C GLU A 535 -14.90 69.09 -23.16
N LYS A 536 -14.72 68.33 -22.04
CA LYS A 536 -15.33 67.03 -21.62
C LYS A 536 -15.26 65.77 -22.52
N ASP A 537 -15.27 64.54 -21.97
CA ASP A 537 -15.19 64.10 -20.57
C ASP A 537 -14.34 62.81 -20.46
N GLN A 538 -13.69 62.56 -19.32
CA GLN A 538 -12.67 61.51 -19.17
C GLN A 538 -13.06 60.32 -18.25
N PRO A 539 -12.41 59.16 -18.42
CA PRO A 539 -12.49 58.02 -17.50
C PRO A 539 -11.45 58.18 -16.36
N SER A 540 -11.17 57.13 -15.59
CA SER A 540 -9.78 56.64 -15.39
C SER A 540 -9.73 55.39 -14.49
N ASN A 541 -8.51 54.94 -14.19
CA ASN A 541 -8.18 53.59 -13.74
C ASN A 541 -7.16 53.64 -12.58
N ALA A 542 -7.01 52.53 -11.87
CA ALA A 542 -5.87 52.18 -11.00
C ALA A 542 -5.66 52.92 -9.64
N SER A 543 -4.86 52.27 -8.79
CA SER A 543 -4.49 52.65 -7.40
C SER A 543 -3.14 53.39 -7.34
N PRO A 544 -2.75 53.95 -6.19
CA PRO A 544 -1.74 53.22 -5.39
C PRO A 544 -1.81 53.37 -3.83
N GLN A 545 -1.20 52.38 -3.16
CA GLN A 545 -0.50 52.37 -1.84
C GLN A 545 -0.96 53.19 -0.61
N TRP A 546 -1.20 52.46 0.50
CA TRP A 546 -0.82 52.68 1.93
C TRP A 546 -0.50 54.12 2.44
N PRO A 547 -1.05 54.53 3.61
CA PRO A 547 -0.43 54.11 4.90
C PRO A 547 -1.45 53.79 6.04
N ARG A 548 -1.06 53.97 7.32
CA ARG A 548 -1.68 53.38 8.52
C ARG A 548 -2.48 54.37 9.41
N ASP A 549 -3.22 53.76 10.33
CA ASP A 549 -3.50 54.16 11.74
C ASP A 549 -4.57 55.23 12.06
N LEU A 550 -5.49 54.82 12.95
CA LEU A 550 -6.37 55.61 13.85
C LEU A 550 -7.48 56.50 13.22
N SER A 551 -8.62 56.79 13.85
CA SER A 551 -9.40 56.13 14.93
C SER A 551 -10.75 56.87 15.16
N ARG A 552 -11.83 56.17 15.57
CA ARG A 552 -13.13 56.75 16.07
C ARG A 552 -13.90 57.64 15.07
N SER A 553 -15.21 57.90 15.15
CA SER A 553 -16.32 57.49 16.04
C SER A 553 -17.64 57.67 15.27
N SER A 554 -18.53 56.67 15.13
CA SER A 554 -19.60 56.25 16.06
C SER A 554 -20.90 57.11 16.07
N SER A 555 -21.93 56.67 15.33
CA SER A 555 -23.36 56.77 15.72
C SER A 555 -24.17 55.72 14.92
N SER A 556 -25.03 54.82 15.41
CA SER A 556 -25.64 54.47 16.71
C SER A 556 -27.14 54.78 16.87
N LEU A 557 -27.99 53.87 16.37
CA LEU A 557 -29.23 53.40 17.02
C LEU A 557 -29.23 51.86 16.83
N GLN A 558 -29.19 51.02 17.87
CA GLN A 558 -30.23 50.70 18.88
C GLN A 558 -31.48 50.03 18.28
N ALA A 559 -32.02 48.93 18.79
CA ALA A 559 -31.55 47.88 19.73
C ALA A 559 -32.46 46.64 19.47
N SER A 560 -32.15 45.38 19.80
CA SER A 560 -31.66 44.88 21.09
C SER A 560 -31.25 43.39 21.02
N ASN A 561 -30.27 43.02 21.86
CA ASN A 561 -30.27 41.91 22.85
C ASN A 561 -30.77 40.50 22.44
N PHE A 562 -30.14 39.38 22.80
CA PHE A 562 -28.95 39.08 23.65
C PHE A 562 -28.57 37.60 23.40
N THR A 563 -27.33 37.08 23.50
CA THR A 563 -25.98 37.59 23.83
C THR A 563 -24.96 36.78 23.01
N TYR A 564 -23.67 37.17 22.98
CA TYR A 564 -22.61 36.44 22.25
C TYR A 564 -21.25 36.48 22.99
N SER A 565 -20.29 35.69 22.48
CA SER A 565 -18.82 35.74 22.76
C SER A 565 -18.29 35.00 24.00
N PRO A 566 -16.98 34.64 24.05
CA PRO A 566 -15.93 34.87 23.05
C PRO A 566 -15.28 33.61 22.44
N SER A 567 -14.54 33.81 21.35
CA SER A 567 -13.74 32.81 20.64
C SER A 567 -12.53 32.33 21.44
N HIS A 568 -12.28 31.02 21.45
CA HIS A 568 -11.02 30.43 21.91
C HIS A 568 -10.14 29.97 20.74
N ILE A 569 -8.82 30.11 20.91
CA ILE A 569 -7.81 29.49 20.05
C ILE A 569 -7.98 27.97 20.15
N SER A 570 -8.27 27.30 19.02
CA SER A 570 -8.39 25.84 18.99
C SER A 570 -7.01 25.18 19.05
N VAL A 571 -6.51 25.01 20.27
CA VAL A 571 -5.51 23.99 20.57
C VAL A 571 -6.10 22.65 20.13
N LYS A 572 -5.31 21.82 19.41
CA LYS A 572 -5.73 20.46 19.03
C LYS A 572 -5.99 19.63 20.29
N GLU A 573 -7.25 19.49 20.70
CA GLU A 573 -7.66 18.53 21.72
C GLU A 573 -7.49 17.10 21.17
N PRO A 574 -6.62 16.25 21.76
CA PRO A 574 -6.50 14.86 21.33
C PRO A 574 -7.67 14.06 21.94
N THR A 575 -8.53 13.52 21.08
CA THR A 575 -9.68 12.71 21.48
C THR A 575 -9.28 11.53 22.40
N PRO A 576 -10.13 11.17 23.37
CA PRO A 576 -9.83 10.08 24.29
C PRO A 576 -9.80 8.71 23.59
N SER A 577 -8.90 7.85 24.08
CA SER A 577 -8.67 6.51 23.53
C SER A 577 -9.73 5.51 24.03
N ILE A 578 -10.91 5.50 23.41
CA ILE A 578 -12.05 4.64 23.78
C ILE A 578 -11.68 3.14 23.71
N ALA A 579 -10.81 2.74 22.78
CA ALA A 579 -10.30 1.37 22.66
C ALA A 579 -9.66 0.83 23.95
N SER A 580 -9.06 1.70 24.78
CA SER A 580 -8.46 1.31 26.07
C SER A 580 -9.50 0.88 27.12
N ASP A 581 -10.72 1.40 27.01
CA ASP A 581 -11.81 1.14 27.96
C ASP A 581 -12.74 0.01 27.49
N VAL A 582 -12.93 -0.14 26.17
CA VAL A 582 -13.73 -1.23 25.59
C VAL A 582 -12.94 -2.54 25.46
N SER A 583 -11.61 -2.49 25.31
CA SER A 583 -10.77 -3.72 25.29
C SER A 583 -10.50 -4.31 26.68
N LEU A 584 -10.70 -3.56 27.77
CA LEU A 584 -10.42 -4.04 29.12
C LEU A 584 -11.38 -5.18 29.56
N PRO A 585 -12.72 -5.07 29.41
CA PRO A 585 -13.62 -6.19 29.72
C PRO A 585 -13.33 -7.45 28.90
N VAL A 586 -13.01 -7.29 27.61
CA VAL A 586 -12.70 -8.41 26.72
C VAL A 586 -11.41 -9.11 27.13
N ALA A 587 -10.32 -8.37 27.36
CA ALA A 587 -9.04 -8.96 27.77
C ALA A 587 -9.09 -9.61 29.17
N THR A 588 -9.89 -9.07 30.10
CA THR A 588 -10.16 -9.70 31.40
C THR A 588 -11.04 -10.95 31.24
N GLN A 589 -11.99 -10.97 30.30
CA GLN A 589 -12.83 -12.14 30.04
C GLN A 589 -12.06 -13.28 29.33
N GLU A 590 -11.15 -12.95 28.41
CA GLU A 590 -10.23 -13.92 27.80
C GLU A 590 -9.28 -14.55 28.84
N LEU A 591 -8.79 -13.74 29.78
CA LEU A 591 -7.97 -14.21 30.90
C LEU A 591 -8.77 -15.17 31.81
N ARG A 592 -10.01 -14.83 32.16
CA ARG A 592 -10.93 -15.70 32.92
C ARG A 592 -11.17 -17.05 32.24
N GLN A 593 -11.45 -17.02 30.94
CA GLN A 593 -11.66 -18.26 30.17
C GLN A 593 -10.39 -19.13 30.12
N ARG A 594 -9.19 -18.53 30.08
CA ARG A 594 -7.92 -19.26 30.16
C ARG A 594 -7.66 -19.84 31.56
N LEU A 595 -7.94 -19.09 32.63
CA LEU A 595 -7.84 -19.61 34.01
C LEU A 595 -8.77 -20.82 34.21
N GLN A 596 -10.03 -20.73 33.78
CA GLN A 596 -10.99 -21.84 33.82
C GLN A 596 -10.56 -23.06 32.99
N GLN A 597 -9.77 -22.86 31.92
CA GLN A 597 -9.19 -23.98 31.15
C GLN A 597 -8.03 -24.66 31.90
N LEU A 598 -7.25 -23.91 32.68
CA LEU A 598 -6.13 -24.41 33.48
C LEU A 598 -6.58 -25.10 34.79
N GLU A 599 -7.61 -24.58 35.46
CA GLU A 599 -8.15 -25.14 36.71
C GLU A 599 -8.72 -26.57 36.55
N ASN A 600 -9.10 -26.97 35.33
CA ASN A 600 -9.55 -28.33 35.02
C ASN A 600 -8.42 -29.39 35.06
N GLY A 601 -7.17 -29.00 35.30
CA GLY A 601 -6.02 -29.92 35.39
C GLY A 601 -5.74 -30.47 36.79
N THR A 602 -5.63 -29.61 37.80
CA THR A 602 -5.25 -29.96 39.19
C THR A 602 -5.72 -28.92 40.20
N THR A 603 -6.17 -29.35 41.38
CA THR A 603 -6.72 -28.46 42.41
C THR A 603 -5.72 -28.04 43.49
N LEU A 604 -5.41 -26.75 43.58
CA LEU A 604 -5.42 -26.00 44.85
C LEU A 604 -5.58 -24.49 44.57
N GLY A 605 -6.20 -23.76 45.49
CA GLY A 605 -6.75 -22.42 45.22
C GLY A 605 -5.74 -21.27 45.12
N GLN A 606 -6.22 -20.15 44.56
CA GLN A 606 -5.48 -18.90 44.30
C GLN A 606 -4.30 -19.05 43.32
N SER A 607 -4.61 -19.12 42.02
CA SER A 607 -3.62 -18.95 40.94
C SER A 607 -3.05 -17.53 40.97
N PRO A 608 -1.77 -17.30 41.34
CA PRO A 608 -1.18 -15.98 41.25
C PRO A 608 -0.85 -15.69 39.79
N LEU A 609 -1.27 -14.54 39.25
CA LEU A 609 -0.94 -14.13 37.87
C LEU A 609 0.52 -13.64 37.73
N GLY A 610 1.40 -14.12 38.60
CA GLY A 610 2.71 -13.57 38.90
C GLY A 610 2.67 -12.31 39.77
N GLN A 611 3.86 -11.76 40.00
CA GLN A 611 4.07 -10.49 40.69
C GLN A 611 4.97 -9.59 39.86
N ILE A 612 4.85 -8.27 40.00
CA ILE A 612 5.69 -7.26 39.36
C ILE A 612 6.40 -6.39 40.40
N GLN A 613 7.70 -6.14 40.21
CA GLN A 613 8.49 -5.27 41.08
C GLN A 613 8.61 -3.87 40.47
N LEU A 614 8.14 -2.86 41.22
CA LEU A 614 8.14 -1.46 40.81
C LEU A 614 8.86 -0.59 41.84
N THR A 615 9.67 0.37 41.39
CA THR A 615 9.98 1.57 42.19
C THR A 615 9.06 2.69 41.76
N ILE A 616 8.44 3.39 42.70
CA ILE A 616 7.58 4.55 42.44
C ILE A 616 8.09 5.72 43.29
N ARG A 617 8.37 6.86 42.65
CA ARG A 617 8.81 8.09 43.34
C ARG A 617 8.43 9.35 42.56
N HIS A 618 8.18 10.46 43.26
CA HIS A 618 7.98 11.77 42.66
C HIS A 618 9.23 12.66 42.83
N SER A 619 9.50 13.50 41.83
CA SER A 619 10.62 14.44 41.82
C SER A 619 10.05 15.86 41.77
N SER A 620 9.73 16.42 42.94
CA SER A 620 9.06 17.73 43.08
C SER A 620 9.80 18.85 42.33
N GLN A 621 11.13 18.90 42.44
CA GLN A 621 12.00 19.84 41.72
C GLN A 621 11.86 19.79 40.19
N ARG A 622 11.40 18.66 39.63
CA ARG A 622 11.29 18.42 38.18
C ARG A 622 9.85 18.21 37.70
N ASN A 623 8.86 18.30 38.60
CA ASN A 623 7.45 17.98 38.36
C ASN A 623 7.24 16.68 37.55
N LYS A 624 7.90 15.60 37.99
CA LYS A 624 7.83 14.29 37.35
C LYS A 624 7.61 13.15 38.36
N LEU A 625 6.60 12.33 38.10
CA LEU A 625 6.51 10.97 38.63
C LEU A 625 7.49 10.10 37.84
N ILE A 626 8.27 9.28 38.55
CA ILE A 626 9.24 8.34 37.99
C ILE A 626 8.85 6.95 38.46
N VAL A 627 8.67 6.03 37.51
CA VAL A 627 8.37 4.62 37.76
C VAL A 627 9.45 3.77 37.12
N VAL A 628 10.11 2.93 37.91
CA VAL A 628 11.05 1.91 37.42
C VAL A 628 10.35 0.57 37.43
N VAL A 629 10.30 -0.10 36.28
CA VAL A 629 9.86 -1.48 36.14
C VAL A 629 11.10 -2.36 36.19
N HIS A 630 11.30 -3.08 37.30
CA HIS A 630 12.48 -3.94 37.47
C HIS A 630 12.25 -5.29 36.80
N SER A 631 11.39 -6.12 37.39
CA SER A 631 11.14 -7.49 36.93
C SER A 631 9.70 -7.92 37.18
N CYS A 632 9.30 -9.04 36.56
CA CYS A 632 8.16 -9.84 37.00
C CYS A 632 8.63 -11.23 37.39
N ARG A 633 7.86 -11.94 38.23
CA ARG A 633 8.11 -13.34 38.58
C ARG A 633 6.84 -14.16 38.61
N ASN A 634 6.96 -15.46 38.37
CA ASN A 634 5.89 -16.46 38.40
C ASN A 634 4.68 -16.11 37.51
N LEU A 635 4.91 -15.48 36.34
CA LEU A 635 3.84 -15.19 35.38
C LEU A 635 3.23 -16.49 34.82
N ILE A 636 1.96 -16.45 34.43
CA ILE A 636 1.33 -17.57 33.72
C ILE A 636 1.96 -17.83 32.35
N ALA A 637 2.05 -19.09 31.95
CA ALA A 637 2.47 -19.49 30.61
C ALA A 637 1.34 -19.28 29.60
N PHE A 638 1.66 -18.69 28.45
CA PHE A 638 0.70 -18.46 27.35
C PHE A 638 0.76 -19.55 26.27
N SER A 639 1.82 -20.36 26.28
CA SER A 639 2.14 -21.47 25.38
C SER A 639 3.02 -22.51 26.11
N GLU A 640 3.26 -23.69 25.51
CA GLU A 640 4.21 -24.69 26.02
C GLU A 640 5.65 -24.15 26.11
N ASP A 641 6.01 -23.24 25.19
CA ASP A 641 7.27 -22.48 25.15
C ASP A 641 7.34 -21.33 26.21
N GLY A 642 6.32 -21.19 27.06
CA GLY A 642 6.21 -20.12 28.04
C GLY A 642 5.46 -18.89 27.53
N SER A 643 6.00 -17.70 27.81
CA SER A 643 5.37 -16.40 27.55
C SER A 643 6.36 -15.37 27.00
N ASP A 644 5.87 -14.38 26.26
CA ASP A 644 6.62 -13.23 25.74
C ASP A 644 6.14 -11.93 26.44
N PRO A 645 6.46 -11.72 27.73
CA PRO A 645 5.91 -10.63 28.53
C PRO A 645 6.47 -9.24 28.18
N TYR A 646 5.59 -8.24 28.24
CA TYR A 646 5.94 -6.83 28.37
C TYR A 646 4.97 -6.11 29.31
N VAL A 647 5.41 -4.98 29.87
CA VAL A 647 4.61 -4.16 30.78
C VAL A 647 4.12 -2.90 30.07
N ARG A 648 2.84 -2.56 30.24
CA ARG A 648 2.19 -1.32 29.80
C ARG A 648 1.79 -0.50 31.02
N MET A 649 1.97 0.82 30.98
CA MET A 649 1.50 1.73 32.03
C MET A 649 0.68 2.92 31.51
N TYR A 650 -0.27 3.39 32.32
CA TYR A 650 -1.01 4.66 32.20
C TYR A 650 -1.05 5.37 33.57
N LEU A 651 -1.21 6.70 33.57
CA LEU A 651 -1.36 7.51 34.78
C LEU A 651 -2.78 8.10 34.84
N LEU A 652 -3.71 7.30 35.36
CA LEU A 652 -5.15 7.56 35.35
C LEU A 652 -5.50 8.89 36.03
N PRO A 653 -6.49 9.65 35.53
CA PRO A 653 -7.47 9.26 34.50
C PRO A 653 -6.96 9.29 33.05
N ASP A 654 -5.70 9.69 32.79
CA ASP A 654 -5.20 9.80 31.42
C ASP A 654 -4.86 8.43 30.79
N LYS A 655 -5.74 7.98 29.88
CA LYS A 655 -5.60 6.75 29.08
C LYS A 655 -5.17 7.02 27.63
N ARG A 656 -4.84 8.27 27.27
CA ARG A 656 -4.48 8.64 25.88
C ARG A 656 -3.18 7.96 25.45
N ARG A 657 -3.05 7.65 24.15
CA ARG A 657 -1.87 6.94 23.58
C ARG A 657 -0.53 7.64 23.90
N SER A 658 -0.53 8.97 24.02
CA SER A 658 0.61 9.82 24.43
C SER A 658 1.00 9.69 25.91
N GLY A 659 0.03 9.41 26.79
CA GLY A 659 0.25 9.13 28.21
C GLY A 659 0.73 7.69 28.47
N ARG A 660 0.74 6.82 27.45
CA ARG A 660 1.17 5.43 27.58
C ARG A 660 2.69 5.32 27.78
N ARG A 661 3.11 4.36 28.59
CA ARG A 661 4.50 3.86 28.66
C ARG A 661 4.50 2.35 28.42
N LYS A 662 5.58 1.79 27.88
CA LYS A 662 5.77 0.33 27.71
C LYS A 662 7.24 -0.06 27.82
N THR A 663 7.52 -1.27 28.30
CA THR A 663 8.85 -1.89 28.24
C THR A 663 9.16 -2.46 26.86
N HIS A 664 10.36 -3.02 26.69
CA HIS A 664 10.62 -4.03 25.66
C HIS A 664 9.82 -5.32 25.96
N VAL A 665 9.78 -6.23 24.99
CA VAL A 665 9.27 -7.60 25.16
C VAL A 665 10.44 -8.50 25.54
N SER A 666 10.36 -9.18 26.68
CA SER A 666 11.24 -10.32 26.97
C SER A 666 10.62 -11.55 26.32
N LYS A 667 11.42 -12.42 25.67
CA LYS A 667 10.90 -13.61 24.97
C LYS A 667 11.02 -14.87 25.82
N LYS A 668 10.10 -15.82 25.65
CA LYS A 668 10.08 -17.17 26.27
C LYS A 668 10.49 -17.20 27.76
N THR A 669 9.88 -16.35 28.59
CA THR A 669 10.16 -16.29 30.03
C THR A 669 8.91 -15.98 30.87
N LEU A 670 8.83 -16.62 32.04
CA LEU A 670 7.84 -16.33 33.09
C LEU A 670 8.40 -15.40 34.19
N ASN A 671 9.69 -15.07 34.11
CA ASN A 671 10.43 -14.26 35.07
C ASN A 671 11.27 -13.19 34.34
N PRO A 672 10.64 -12.24 33.62
CA PRO A 672 11.36 -11.22 32.86
C PRO A 672 12.03 -10.17 33.76
N VAL A 673 13.20 -9.71 33.34
CA VAL A 673 13.89 -8.53 33.89
C VAL A 673 13.94 -7.46 32.81
N PHE A 674 13.56 -6.24 33.17
CA PHE A 674 13.39 -5.08 32.28
C PHE A 674 14.28 -3.90 32.68
N ASP A 675 14.37 -3.61 33.98
CA ASP A 675 15.09 -2.49 34.60
C ASP A 675 14.89 -1.11 33.93
N GLN A 676 13.67 -0.85 33.44
CA GLN A 676 13.34 0.36 32.67
C GLN A 676 12.73 1.45 33.55
N SER A 677 13.32 2.65 33.51
CA SER A 677 12.79 3.85 34.15
C SER A 677 11.96 4.68 33.18
N PHE A 678 10.75 5.07 33.59
CA PHE A 678 9.81 5.90 32.84
C PHE A 678 9.39 7.12 33.65
N ASP A 679 9.15 8.25 32.98
CA ASP A 679 8.63 9.47 33.60
C ASP A 679 7.28 9.93 33.03
N PHE A 680 6.51 10.55 33.91
CA PHE A 680 5.26 11.25 33.61
C PHE A 680 5.38 12.68 34.18
N SER A 681 5.24 13.70 33.33
CA SER A 681 5.18 15.10 33.77
C SER A 681 3.86 15.35 34.52
N VAL A 682 3.94 15.59 35.83
CA VAL A 682 2.80 15.73 36.74
C VAL A 682 3.27 16.42 38.03
N SER A 683 2.48 17.34 38.58
CA SER A 683 2.84 18.00 39.86
C SER A 683 2.59 17.08 41.07
N LEU A 684 3.24 17.33 42.22
CA LEU A 684 3.04 16.49 43.42
C LEU A 684 1.59 16.51 43.94
N PRO A 685 0.90 17.67 44.09
CA PRO A 685 -0.49 17.68 44.56
C PRO A 685 -1.46 17.04 43.57
N GLU A 686 -1.10 17.00 42.28
CA GLU A 686 -1.91 16.37 41.24
C GLU A 686 -1.71 14.85 41.21
N VAL A 687 -0.47 14.37 41.33
CA VAL A 687 -0.20 12.92 41.28
C VAL A 687 -0.83 12.18 42.45
N GLN A 688 -0.94 12.82 43.62
CA GLN A 688 -1.65 12.28 44.79
C GLN A 688 -3.14 12.00 44.54
N ARG A 689 -3.75 12.60 43.50
CA ARG A 689 -5.14 12.34 43.06
C ARG A 689 -5.22 11.36 41.88
N ARG A 690 -4.13 10.70 41.51
CA ARG A 690 -4.04 9.79 40.35
C ARG A 690 -3.74 8.35 40.77
N THR A 691 -3.99 7.44 39.84
CA THR A 691 -3.72 5.99 39.98
C THR A 691 -2.81 5.54 38.85
N LEU A 692 -1.72 4.86 39.18
CA LEU A 692 -0.89 4.19 38.19
C LEU A 692 -1.56 2.87 37.79
N ASP A 693 -1.94 2.75 36.52
CA ASP A 693 -2.44 1.49 35.94
C ASP A 693 -1.30 0.77 35.24
N VAL A 694 -0.97 -0.44 35.71
CA VAL A 694 0.13 -1.27 35.22
C VAL A 694 -0.44 -2.61 34.77
N ALA A 695 -0.22 -3.00 33.51
CA ALA A 695 -0.68 -4.28 32.97
C ALA A 695 0.45 -5.02 32.28
N VAL A 696 0.67 -6.27 32.67
CA VAL A 696 1.61 -7.20 32.04
C VAL A 696 0.86 -7.97 30.95
N LYS A 697 1.43 -8.06 29.74
CA LYS A 697 0.77 -8.61 28.55
C LYS A 697 1.70 -9.54 27.77
N ASN A 698 1.13 -10.54 27.11
CA ASN A 698 1.86 -11.44 26.22
C ASN A 698 1.93 -10.87 24.80
N SER A 699 3.10 -10.93 24.17
CA SER A 699 3.38 -10.39 22.83
C SER A 699 3.76 -11.49 21.82
N GLY A 700 2.81 -12.40 21.54
CA GLY A 700 3.01 -13.44 20.53
C GLY A 700 3.38 -12.92 19.13
N GLY A 701 3.86 -13.83 18.27
CA GLY A 701 4.41 -13.52 16.94
C GLY A 701 3.41 -12.92 15.94
N PHE A 702 3.88 -12.63 14.72
CA PHE A 702 3.09 -11.95 13.67
C PHE A 702 1.74 -12.64 13.36
N LEU A 703 1.69 -13.97 13.43
CA LEU A 703 0.51 -14.80 13.12
C LEU A 703 -0.07 -15.59 14.31
N SER A 704 0.48 -15.45 15.52
CA SER A 704 0.13 -16.31 16.65
C SER A 704 -1.12 -15.84 17.40
N LYS A 705 -1.86 -16.78 18.01
CA LYS A 705 -3.08 -16.52 18.82
C LYS A 705 -2.75 -16.11 20.26
N ASP A 706 -1.47 -15.87 20.53
CA ASP A 706 -0.88 -15.90 21.86
C ASP A 706 -0.60 -14.47 22.33
N LYS A 707 -1.62 -13.63 22.19
CA LYS A 707 -1.64 -12.23 22.62
C LYS A 707 -2.77 -12.06 23.63
N GLY A 708 -2.51 -11.36 24.72
CA GLY A 708 -3.51 -11.14 25.76
C GLY A 708 -2.94 -10.53 27.04
N LEU A 709 -3.79 -10.46 28.06
CA LEU A 709 -3.42 -10.01 29.41
C LEU A 709 -2.78 -11.18 30.17
N LEU A 710 -1.64 -10.93 30.84
CA LEU A 710 -1.04 -11.86 31.80
C LEU A 710 -1.50 -11.52 33.22
N GLY A 711 -1.60 -10.22 33.54
CA GLY A 711 -2.15 -9.72 34.80
C GLY A 711 -2.01 -8.20 34.94
N LYS A 712 -2.57 -7.62 36.00
CA LYS A 712 -2.68 -6.16 36.18
C LYS A 712 -2.51 -5.75 37.65
N VAL A 713 -2.08 -4.51 37.90
CA VAL A 713 -2.19 -3.85 39.22
C VAL A 713 -2.54 -2.37 39.05
N LEU A 714 -3.38 -1.85 39.95
CA LEU A 714 -3.70 -0.44 40.13
C LEU A 714 -3.03 0.06 41.41
N VAL A 715 -2.06 0.98 41.29
CA VAL A 715 -1.40 1.60 42.45
C VAL A 715 -1.95 3.00 42.65
N ALA A 716 -2.71 3.20 43.73
CA ALA A 716 -3.15 4.53 44.15
C ALA A 716 -1.94 5.34 44.64
N LEU A 717 -1.79 6.58 44.16
CA LEU A 717 -0.59 7.40 44.41
C LEU A 717 -0.80 8.43 45.55
N ALA A 718 -1.83 8.26 46.37
CA ALA A 718 -2.21 9.17 47.45
C ALA A 718 -1.31 9.09 48.71
N SER A 719 -0.04 8.67 48.57
CA SER A 719 0.92 8.55 49.68
C SER A 719 1.83 9.78 49.78
N GLU A 720 2.08 10.25 50.99
CA GLU A 720 3.08 11.29 51.28
C GLU A 720 4.52 10.80 51.09
N GLU A 721 4.76 9.49 51.16
CA GLU A 721 6.09 8.88 50.98
C GLU A 721 6.62 8.99 49.53
N LEU A 722 5.80 9.44 48.57
CA LEU A 722 6.18 9.60 47.16
C LEU A 722 7.49 10.37 46.96
N ALA A 723 7.79 11.38 47.79
CA ALA A 723 9.01 12.19 47.67
C ALA A 723 10.29 11.41 48.01
N LYS A 724 10.20 10.44 48.94
CA LYS A 724 11.27 9.47 49.27
C LYS A 724 11.31 8.35 48.24
N GLY A 725 10.13 7.88 47.85
CA GLY A 725 9.93 6.74 46.97
C GLY A 725 10.11 5.40 47.68
N TRP A 726 9.54 4.36 47.09
CA TRP A 726 9.61 2.98 47.59
C TRP A 726 9.79 2.00 46.44
N THR A 727 10.30 0.81 46.75
CA THR A 727 10.39 -0.33 45.81
C THR A 727 9.64 -1.51 46.42
N GLN A 728 8.65 -2.06 45.71
CA GLN A 728 7.81 -3.13 46.24
C GLN A 728 7.41 -4.14 45.14
N TRP A 729 7.18 -5.39 45.56
CA TRP A 729 6.47 -6.39 44.76
C TRP A 729 4.97 -6.19 44.86
N TYR A 730 4.29 -6.24 43.72
CA TYR A 730 2.85 -6.12 43.58
C TYR A 730 2.29 -7.41 42.98
N ASP A 731 1.29 -7.98 43.63
CA ASP A 731 0.51 -9.09 43.08
C ASP A 731 -0.28 -8.64 41.86
N LEU A 732 -0.30 -9.47 40.82
CA LEU A 732 -1.09 -9.23 39.62
C LEU A 732 -2.47 -9.88 39.77
N THR A 733 -3.52 -9.11 39.48
CA THR A 733 -4.92 -9.56 39.47
C THR A 733 -5.57 -9.28 38.10
N GLU A 734 -6.77 -9.82 37.87
CA GLU A 734 -7.44 -9.74 36.56
C GLU A 734 -7.90 -8.32 36.17
N ASP A 735 -8.27 -7.54 37.19
CA ASP A 735 -8.82 -6.19 37.11
C ASP A 735 -7.85 -5.14 37.68
N GLY A 736 -6.79 -5.58 38.37
CA GLY A 736 -5.79 -4.76 39.04
C GLY A 736 -6.17 -4.26 40.43
N THR A 737 -7.32 -4.66 41.00
CA THR A 737 -7.64 -4.35 42.40
C THR A 737 -7.01 -5.37 43.34
N ARG A 738 -6.72 -4.96 44.58
CA ARG A 738 -6.38 -5.92 45.64
C ARG A 738 -7.66 -6.64 46.09
N LEU A 739 -7.61 -7.97 46.12
CA LEU A 739 -8.56 -8.77 46.87
C LEU A 739 -8.62 -8.26 48.31
N ARG A 740 -9.82 -7.90 48.78
CA ARG A 740 -10.05 -7.70 50.22
C ARG A 740 -10.07 -9.07 50.87
N THR A 741 -9.00 -9.44 51.56
CA THR A 741 -9.04 -10.56 52.50
C THR A 741 -10.07 -10.21 53.58
N VAL A 742 -11.20 -10.91 53.55
CA VAL A 742 -12.14 -10.92 54.68
C VAL A 742 -11.49 -11.78 55.75
N THR A 743 -11.20 -11.15 56.90
CA THR A 743 -10.77 -11.80 58.15
C THR A 743 -11.97 -12.36 58.89
#